data_AF-A0A9P8AFN1-F1
#
_entry.id   AF-A0A9P8AFN1-F1
#
_cell.length_a   1.000
_cell.length_b   1.000
_cell.length_c   1.000
_cell.angle_alpha   90.00
_cell.angle_beta   90.00
_cell.angle_gamma   90.00
#
_symmetry.space_group_name_H-M   'P 1'
#
loop_
_entity.id
_entity.type
_entity.pdbx_description
1 polymer ?
#
loop_
_entity_poly.entity_id
_entity_poly.type
_entity_poly.pdbx_seq_one_letter_code
_entity_poly.pdbx_strand_id
1 'polypeptide(L)'
;MSLFKHFERGPVLDLSNDLHDEVDWKPGPLRVFEYALNVTAIAIEPISGLLAIGTGHGSIHLFGRPGVECKILLPDAHKVTSLHLPSSSWKIVCLDDHSQLHVWDLSSPGIPKYVSSARFNQANSLAVSPYHSHAFIALQTGEIRTYDVICLRKSPYTVPNLWNMYEEKMAASGMPEVTTPTSGIALDVVPHPRNLNYLFIVYGGGVILSDLSERTTSRVYELVLPPGAPGGAGYGAPDILTPRRPEATSLAIHPTGHFFAVGYTDGCIAFWAVDDEDQPLFVRTLDDTDVHMVDASRLDEHLNQGKTVESSQREPIFKLSWCSFSNSSDPRGGDTALVVLGGSRADDSYGVTTYWLPAFNPPTPPVTAHSGINPAIRDAMRTSVQPTKTYFYYTEGIVHDYLLVPRDAPHFAGACDPFALLIVREGSRHTRVTEGFQFPPPSFLTTDNTEPEGELQSKEGTHDALDDLQSTLQSMQLSDDAQSLVAPGFLSNGVTGLSDGQLHRLSRDAYQTLVQDSLQPDRVLRLRAGFAYLNTQNSEAGLSKYQPPRILITSHSNLAVQLWDVSASLLTNARPNPVEYEFPNPLPRLTMDLKLVLTDARVAPTLSRSDCRMISIVDFTSGSLECAVSLSTGEVVLYHMGSSDEGFDDFKPDEGLVSLQDLSCLPGSKFRPYLLVNAKKGPVSAMSLADAGLLAISYQDGSLIIVDTRVSRIIMRSDGKAKNRHSLGLHLKNSETDHFQCLLWTVCPISSERQPRLRLIAAKTSGSSFLYTLTQTPPDSLWSISGDPVKIDTPSNPLPGGLFVIDAKSGARCLAERRRLVSPPPFEGHVLFIAAGTEGVRCHLDITGDRLGKTDWSSKAGQVLTTQIVEKLGSCALVAFTAQNEALAYSLPNLELIHNLSLPPVRQPLPLTVDDSGDFIAWSLDTDSGFIREATYGTLFNFRRVNTLPDVVFSTSKPVVPPQPQPVSVTPESFLGSWLKLGNQTMTGEQLDVLLGGPDRPIPRPQEITANPTSESPSAASRVARQAASTQETLYGRLTSALEERGQMLGDLEDRFNSLEQGSRTMVNQAKRLAAEQTARSWFKF
;
A
#
# COMPACT_ATOMS: atom_id res chain seq x y z
N MET A 1 79.02 -8.08 -0.07
CA MET A 1 78.89 -6.85 0.72
C MET A 1 78.11 -5.83 -0.09
N SER A 2 76.81 -5.71 0.17
CA SER A 2 75.96 -4.59 -0.26
C SER A 2 75.02 -4.34 0.91
N LEU A 3 75.19 -3.18 1.55
CA LEU A 3 74.58 -2.85 2.82
C LEU A 3 73.07 -2.69 2.69
N PHE A 4 72.33 -3.49 3.46
CA PHE A 4 70.95 -3.20 3.86
C PHE A 4 70.95 -1.89 4.65
N LYS A 5 70.46 -0.80 4.05
CA LYS A 5 69.97 0.35 4.80
C LYS A 5 68.61 -0.05 5.37
N HIS A 6 68.59 -0.53 6.61
CA HIS A 6 67.41 -0.42 7.46
C HIS A 6 67.18 1.07 7.70
N PHE A 7 66.25 1.68 6.97
CA PHE A 7 65.58 2.87 7.47
C PHE A 7 64.74 2.41 8.66
N GLU A 8 64.99 2.98 9.84
CA GLU A 8 64.18 2.79 11.04
C GLU A 8 62.72 3.11 10.70
N ARG A 9 61.87 2.08 10.68
CA ARG A 9 60.41 2.24 10.60
C ARG A 9 59.95 2.95 11.88
N GLY A 10 59.39 4.14 11.77
CA GLY A 10 58.48 4.63 12.81
C GLY A 10 57.31 3.64 12.92
N PRO A 11 56.84 3.29 14.13
CA PRO A 11 55.72 2.36 14.28
C PRO A 11 54.45 2.98 13.67
N VAL A 12 53.87 2.33 12.66
CA VAL A 12 52.51 2.64 12.20
C VAL A 12 51.55 2.18 13.31
N LEU A 13 50.63 3.06 13.70
CA LEU A 13 49.69 2.80 14.79
C LEU A 13 48.73 1.66 14.40
N ASP A 14 48.46 0.74 15.34
CA ASP A 14 47.34 -0.19 15.21
C ASP A 14 46.04 0.58 15.45
N LEU A 15 45.20 0.63 14.41
CA LEU A 15 43.93 1.35 14.43
C LEU A 15 42.81 0.53 15.08
N SER A 16 43.05 -0.74 15.43
CA SER A 16 42.01 -1.67 15.88
C SER A 16 42.02 -1.97 17.38
N ASN A 17 42.75 -1.20 18.19
CA ASN A 17 42.97 -1.48 19.62
C ASN A 17 41.67 -1.72 20.41
N ASP A 18 40.64 -0.88 20.24
CA ASP A 18 39.38 -1.01 20.98
C ASP A 18 38.38 -2.00 20.35
N LEU A 19 38.82 -2.79 19.36
CA LEU A 19 38.00 -3.77 18.64
C LEU A 19 38.51 -5.20 18.82
N HIS A 20 39.57 -5.40 19.60
CA HIS A 20 40.14 -6.72 19.87
C HIS A 20 39.30 -7.59 20.80
N ASP A 21 38.53 -7.00 21.72
CA ASP A 21 37.74 -7.76 22.67
C ASP A 21 36.38 -8.17 22.05
N GLU A 22 35.97 -9.42 22.25
CA GLU A 22 34.72 -9.95 21.69
C GLU A 22 33.49 -9.18 22.18
N VAL A 23 33.55 -8.65 23.42
CA VAL A 23 32.48 -7.86 24.03
C VAL A 23 32.21 -6.54 23.32
N ASP A 24 33.15 -6.07 22.48
CA ASP A 24 32.96 -4.87 21.67
C ASP A 24 32.10 -5.11 20.44
N TRP A 25 31.86 -6.38 20.08
CA TRP A 25 31.03 -6.78 18.96
C TRP A 25 29.70 -7.31 19.48
N LYS A 26 28.61 -6.78 18.93
CA LYS A 26 27.28 -7.28 19.23
C LYS A 26 26.40 -7.21 17.99
N PRO A 27 26.63 -8.09 17.01
CA PRO A 27 25.79 -8.18 15.82
C PRO A 27 24.33 -8.42 16.21
N GLY A 28 23.39 -7.73 15.57
CA GLY A 28 21.97 -7.97 15.81
C GLY A 28 21.06 -7.22 14.86
N PRO A 29 19.81 -7.71 14.68
CA PRO A 29 18.81 -7.02 13.90
C PRO A 29 18.26 -5.81 14.68
N LEU A 30 17.98 -4.74 13.95
CA LEU A 30 17.29 -3.53 14.45
C LEU A 30 15.84 -3.52 14.00
N ARG A 31 15.60 -3.81 12.72
CA ARG A 31 14.26 -3.93 12.14
C ARG A 31 14.28 -4.81 10.90
N VAL A 32 13.17 -5.48 10.63
CA VAL A 32 12.94 -6.23 9.40
C VAL A 32 11.80 -5.55 8.65
N PHE A 33 12.04 -5.27 7.38
CA PHE A 33 11.08 -4.68 6.46
C PHE A 33 10.63 -5.77 5.50
N GLU A 34 9.32 -5.98 5.36
CA GLU A 34 8.77 -6.94 4.40
C GLU A 34 7.90 -6.24 3.38
N TYR A 35 8.09 -6.58 2.11
CA TYR A 35 7.39 -6.00 0.97
C TYR A 35 6.35 -7.00 0.45
N ALA A 36 5.10 -6.56 0.34
CA ALA A 36 4.01 -7.41 -0.10
C ALA A 36 4.02 -7.56 -1.64
N LEU A 37 4.60 -8.66 -2.15
CA LEU A 37 4.71 -8.93 -3.59
C LEU A 37 3.60 -9.83 -4.17
N ASN A 38 2.80 -10.46 -3.31
CA ASN A 38 1.71 -11.35 -3.72
C ASN A 38 0.45 -11.05 -2.89
N VAL A 39 -0.12 -9.86 -3.10
CA VAL A 39 -1.36 -9.43 -2.46
C VAL A 39 -2.55 -10.17 -3.06
N THR A 40 -3.38 -10.76 -2.21
CA THR A 40 -4.53 -11.58 -2.63
C THR A 40 -5.86 -11.13 -2.04
N ALA A 41 -5.85 -10.34 -0.97
CA ALA A 41 -7.04 -9.74 -0.38
C ALA A 41 -6.72 -8.39 0.26
N ILE A 42 -7.67 -7.46 0.22
CA ILE A 42 -7.53 -6.12 0.82
C ILE A 42 -8.82 -5.76 1.57
N ALA A 43 -8.68 -5.11 2.73
CA ALA A 43 -9.82 -4.72 3.57
C ALA A 43 -9.52 -3.42 4.32
N ILE A 44 -10.56 -2.64 4.58
CA ILE A 44 -10.45 -1.43 5.41
C ILE A 44 -11.55 -1.41 6.47
N GLU A 45 -11.21 -0.97 7.68
CA GLU A 45 -12.19 -0.58 8.67
C GLU A 45 -12.58 0.89 8.44
N PRO A 46 -13.80 1.20 7.98
CA PRO A 46 -14.16 2.52 7.45
C PRO A 46 -14.05 3.67 8.45
N ILE A 47 -14.28 3.42 9.75
CA ILE A 47 -14.40 4.48 10.74
C ILE A 47 -13.02 4.93 11.20
N SER A 48 -12.20 3.99 11.68
CA SER A 48 -10.83 4.22 12.13
C SER A 48 -9.86 4.44 10.98
N GLY A 49 -10.14 3.92 9.78
CA GLY A 49 -9.21 3.95 8.66
C GLY A 49 -8.02 3.01 8.87
N LEU A 50 -8.27 1.79 9.38
CA LEU A 50 -7.29 0.71 9.50
C LEU A 50 -7.31 -0.13 8.22
N LEU A 51 -6.19 -0.19 7.50
CA LEU A 51 -6.03 -0.99 6.29
C LEU A 51 -5.43 -2.35 6.64
N ALA A 52 -5.95 -3.42 6.04
CA ALA A 52 -5.41 -4.76 6.14
C ALA A 52 -5.17 -5.37 4.75
N ILE A 53 -4.03 -6.03 4.58
CA ILE A 53 -3.58 -6.64 3.32
C ILE A 53 -3.26 -8.11 3.59
N GLY A 54 -3.94 -9.03 2.91
CA GLY A 54 -3.69 -10.47 2.93
C GLY A 54 -2.81 -10.90 1.76
N THR A 55 -1.89 -11.83 2.01
CA THR A 55 -0.96 -12.34 1.01
C THR A 55 -1.22 -13.81 0.62
N GLY A 56 -0.66 -14.21 -0.53
CA GLY A 56 -0.67 -15.60 -1.00
C GLY A 56 0.13 -16.57 -0.12
N HIS A 57 0.90 -16.09 0.85
CA HIS A 57 1.71 -16.91 1.77
C HIS A 57 1.13 -16.96 3.20
N GLY A 58 -0.12 -16.55 3.40
CA GLY A 58 -0.78 -16.61 4.70
C GLY A 58 -0.25 -15.59 5.71
N SER A 59 0.17 -14.40 5.25
CA SER A 59 0.40 -13.25 6.13
C SER A 59 -0.68 -12.20 5.94
N ILE A 60 -1.01 -11.49 7.03
CA ILE A 60 -1.86 -10.30 7.00
C ILE A 60 -1.07 -9.13 7.58
N HIS A 61 -1.00 -8.04 6.85
CA HIS A 61 -0.30 -6.80 7.22
C HIS A 61 -1.32 -5.71 7.52
N LEU A 62 -1.18 -5.05 8.67
CA LEU A 62 -2.06 -3.99 9.14
C LEU A 62 -1.34 -2.65 9.10
N PHE A 63 -2.02 -1.63 8.58
CA PHE A 63 -1.49 -0.27 8.41
C PHE A 63 -2.47 0.76 8.95
N GLY A 64 -1.95 1.72 9.72
CA GLY A 64 -2.69 2.85 10.26
C GLY A 64 -1.91 4.16 10.13
N ARG A 65 -1.97 5.01 11.17
CA ARG A 65 -1.14 6.21 11.28
C ARG A 65 0.36 5.89 11.18
N PRO A 66 1.23 6.89 10.94
CA PRO A 66 2.67 6.70 11.00
C PRO A 66 3.14 5.87 12.22
N GLY A 67 3.90 4.82 11.94
CA GLY A 67 4.39 3.85 12.93
C GLY A 67 3.42 2.72 13.31
N VAL A 68 2.12 2.82 12.96
CA VAL A 68 1.12 1.76 13.18
C VAL A 68 1.23 0.74 12.06
N GLU A 69 2.07 -0.26 12.30
CA GLU A 69 2.32 -1.37 11.40
C GLU A 69 2.35 -2.67 12.21
N CYS A 70 1.64 -3.69 11.74
CA CYS A 70 1.69 -5.00 12.36
C CYS A 70 1.51 -6.11 11.35
N LYS A 71 2.36 -7.14 11.44
CA LYS A 71 2.21 -8.38 10.68
C LYS A 71 1.66 -9.47 11.57
N ILE A 72 0.64 -10.18 11.10
CA ILE A 72 0.16 -11.44 11.69
C ILE A 72 0.31 -12.56 10.67
N LEU A 73 0.54 -13.77 11.17
CA LEU A 73 0.63 -14.98 10.37
C LEU A 73 -0.60 -15.84 10.63
N LEU A 74 -1.10 -16.47 9.57
CA LEU A 74 -2.04 -17.58 9.72
C LEU A 74 -1.31 -18.75 10.40
N PRO A 75 -2.03 -19.60 11.16
CA PRO A 75 -1.44 -20.81 11.76
C PRO A 75 -0.75 -21.70 10.74
N ASP A 76 -1.37 -21.86 9.57
CA ASP A 76 -0.83 -22.51 8.39
C ASP A 76 -0.70 -21.46 7.27
N ALA A 77 0.38 -21.51 6.50
CA ALA A 77 0.73 -20.49 5.50
C ALA A 77 -0.09 -20.59 4.20
N HIS A 78 -1.41 -20.66 4.34
CA HIS A 78 -2.39 -20.75 3.25
C HIS A 78 -2.74 -19.39 2.66
N LYS A 79 -3.11 -19.36 1.38
CA LYS A 79 -3.46 -18.11 0.69
C LYS A 79 -4.72 -17.50 1.31
N VAL A 80 -4.67 -16.21 1.63
CA VAL A 80 -5.84 -15.44 2.06
C VAL A 80 -6.77 -15.18 0.85
N THR A 81 -8.04 -15.59 0.95
CA THR A 81 -9.04 -15.46 -0.12
C THR A 81 -10.05 -14.35 0.16
N SER A 82 -10.44 -14.14 1.42
CA SER A 82 -11.31 -13.04 1.83
C SER A 82 -10.84 -12.45 3.15
N LEU A 83 -10.94 -11.14 3.30
CA LEU A 83 -10.46 -10.42 4.47
C LEU A 83 -11.44 -9.30 4.82
N HIS A 84 -11.82 -9.21 6.10
CA HIS A 84 -12.73 -8.18 6.58
C HIS A 84 -12.34 -7.68 7.96
N LEU A 85 -12.68 -6.41 8.23
CA LEU A 85 -12.52 -5.74 9.52
C LEU A 85 -13.90 -5.24 9.99
N PRO A 86 -14.75 -6.09 10.60
CA PRO A 86 -16.11 -5.68 10.95
C PRO A 86 -16.10 -4.63 12.06
N SER A 87 -16.58 -3.41 11.76
CA SER A 87 -16.69 -2.30 12.72
C SER A 87 -17.50 -2.68 13.98
N SER A 88 -18.49 -3.57 13.83
CA SER A 88 -19.35 -4.06 14.91
C SER A 88 -18.61 -4.89 15.96
N SER A 89 -17.49 -5.52 15.62
CA SER A 89 -16.81 -6.47 16.51
C SER A 89 -15.37 -6.09 16.84
N TRP A 90 -14.76 -5.18 16.08
CA TRP A 90 -13.35 -4.80 16.20
C TRP A 90 -12.43 -6.03 16.16
N LYS A 91 -12.65 -6.87 15.15
CA LYS A 91 -11.91 -8.10 14.89
C LYS A 91 -11.39 -8.12 13.46
N ILE A 92 -10.44 -9.01 13.21
CA ILE A 92 -10.02 -9.40 11.86
C ILE A 92 -10.67 -10.73 11.56
N VAL A 93 -11.37 -10.82 10.43
CA VAL A 93 -11.97 -12.06 9.94
C VAL A 93 -11.37 -12.38 8.58
N CYS A 94 -10.76 -13.56 8.47
CA CYS A 94 -10.08 -14.04 7.27
C CYS A 94 -10.65 -15.39 6.85
N LEU A 95 -10.82 -15.60 5.56
CA LEU A 95 -11.05 -16.91 4.95
C LEU A 95 -9.82 -17.27 4.11
N ASP A 96 -9.36 -18.51 4.20
CA ASP A 96 -8.25 -19.03 3.39
C ASP A 96 -8.74 -19.87 2.20
N ASP A 97 -7.81 -20.35 1.38
CA ASP A 97 -8.08 -21.21 0.21
C ASP A 97 -8.49 -22.65 0.56
N HIS A 98 -8.44 -23.04 1.83
CA HIS A 98 -8.93 -24.31 2.37
C HIS A 98 -10.30 -24.20 3.03
N SER A 99 -10.98 -23.06 2.84
CA SER A 99 -12.27 -22.74 3.45
C SER A 99 -12.23 -22.71 4.98
N GLN A 100 -11.09 -22.35 5.56
CA GLN A 100 -10.91 -22.14 6.98
C GLN A 100 -11.04 -20.66 7.33
N LEU A 101 -11.99 -20.36 8.22
CA LEU A 101 -12.19 -19.04 8.77
C LEU A 101 -11.28 -18.85 9.99
N HIS A 102 -10.62 -17.71 10.08
CA HIS A 102 -9.74 -17.31 11.17
C HIS A 102 -10.17 -15.97 11.76
N VAL A 103 -10.11 -15.84 13.09
CA VAL A 103 -10.50 -14.62 13.80
C VAL A 103 -9.40 -14.15 14.75
N TRP A 104 -9.07 -12.85 14.67
CA TRP A 104 -8.19 -12.16 15.63
C TRP A 104 -8.91 -10.98 16.29
N ASP A 105 -8.51 -10.65 17.51
CA ASP A 105 -9.02 -9.53 18.30
C ASP A 105 -8.06 -8.32 18.25
N LEU A 106 -8.59 -7.14 17.90
CA LEU A 106 -7.86 -5.87 17.80
C LEU A 106 -7.91 -5.01 19.08
N SER A 107 -8.58 -5.51 20.14
CA SER A 107 -8.79 -4.75 21.38
C SER A 107 -7.55 -4.69 22.28
N SER A 108 -6.63 -5.64 22.12
CA SER A 108 -5.38 -5.67 22.87
C SER A 108 -4.31 -4.82 22.17
N PRO A 109 -3.48 -4.07 22.92
CA PRO A 109 -2.32 -3.40 22.34
C PRO A 109 -1.29 -4.42 21.84
N GLY A 110 -0.48 -4.02 20.87
CA GLY A 110 0.54 -4.84 20.24
C GLY A 110 -0.03 -5.71 19.12
N ILE A 111 0.41 -6.97 19.07
CA ILE A 111 0.02 -7.92 18.03
C ILE A 111 -1.42 -8.41 18.30
N PRO A 112 -2.33 -8.37 17.29
CA PRO A 112 -3.69 -8.89 17.43
C PRO A 112 -3.70 -10.33 17.93
N LYS A 113 -4.57 -10.62 18.91
CA LYS A 113 -4.64 -11.96 19.52
C LYS A 113 -5.46 -12.89 18.65
N TYR A 114 -4.90 -14.05 18.30
CA TYR A 114 -5.66 -15.11 17.63
C TYR A 114 -6.69 -15.70 18.59
N VAL A 115 -7.97 -15.72 18.21
CA VAL A 115 -9.07 -16.11 19.12
C VAL A 115 -9.88 -17.32 18.66
N SER A 116 -9.99 -17.59 17.36
CA SER A 116 -10.78 -18.74 16.89
C SER A 116 -10.46 -19.16 15.44
N SER A 117 -10.83 -20.39 15.12
CA SER A 117 -10.91 -20.92 13.76
C SER A 117 -12.17 -21.76 13.54
N ALA A 118 -12.70 -21.75 12.32
CA ALA A 118 -13.78 -22.64 11.91
C ALA A 118 -13.67 -23.03 10.43
N ARG A 119 -13.61 -24.33 10.15
CA ARG A 119 -13.58 -24.85 8.78
C ARG A 119 -14.98 -25.02 8.20
N PHE A 120 -15.18 -24.61 6.96
CA PHE A 120 -16.41 -24.79 6.17
C PHE A 120 -16.17 -25.71 4.97
N ASN A 121 -17.25 -26.11 4.30
CA ASN A 121 -17.19 -26.96 3.12
C ASN A 121 -17.20 -26.09 1.87
N GLN A 122 -16.05 -25.93 1.19
CA GLN A 122 -15.92 -25.19 -0.09
C GLN A 122 -16.67 -23.85 -0.07
N ALA A 123 -16.14 -22.90 0.69
CA ALA A 123 -16.68 -21.55 0.77
C ALA A 123 -16.26 -20.71 -0.45
N ASN A 124 -17.23 -20.06 -1.08
CA ASN A 124 -17.02 -19.19 -2.25
C ASN A 124 -16.89 -17.72 -1.85
N SER A 125 -17.67 -17.27 -0.87
CA SER A 125 -17.66 -15.88 -0.39
C SER A 125 -17.97 -15.77 1.09
N LEU A 126 -17.58 -14.62 1.66
CA LEU A 126 -17.76 -14.24 3.05
C LEU A 126 -18.32 -12.81 3.09
N ALA A 127 -19.46 -12.62 3.74
CA ALA A 127 -20.07 -11.31 3.95
C ALA A 127 -20.19 -10.99 5.44
N VAL A 128 -19.84 -9.77 5.81
CA VAL A 128 -19.95 -9.24 7.18
C VAL A 128 -20.75 -7.95 7.17
N SER A 129 -21.30 -7.58 8.33
CA SER A 129 -22.06 -6.35 8.50
C SER A 129 -21.48 -5.49 9.61
N PRO A 130 -21.51 -4.16 9.47
CA PRO A 130 -21.18 -3.24 10.56
C PRO A 130 -22.30 -3.15 11.61
N TYR A 131 -23.49 -3.73 11.39
CA TYR A 131 -24.65 -3.56 12.28
C TYR A 131 -25.00 -4.80 13.13
N HIS A 132 -24.48 -5.97 12.78
CA HIS A 132 -24.70 -7.22 13.52
C HIS A 132 -23.39 -8.01 13.64
N SER A 133 -23.36 -9.06 14.46
CA SER A 133 -22.13 -9.81 14.77
C SER A 133 -21.91 -11.07 13.92
N HIS A 134 -22.92 -11.45 13.13
CA HIS A 134 -22.84 -12.64 12.30
C HIS A 134 -22.19 -12.38 10.95
N ALA A 135 -21.38 -13.35 10.49
CA ALA A 135 -20.91 -13.45 9.13
C ALA A 135 -21.74 -14.47 8.35
N PHE A 136 -21.99 -14.20 7.08
CA PHE A 136 -22.62 -15.12 6.13
C PHE A 136 -21.54 -15.73 5.23
N ILE A 137 -21.59 -17.04 5.03
CA ILE A 137 -20.63 -17.80 4.23
C ILE A 137 -21.40 -18.55 3.15
N ALA A 138 -21.20 -18.17 1.89
CA ALA A 138 -21.80 -18.86 0.75
C ALA A 138 -20.95 -20.09 0.39
N LEU A 139 -21.59 -21.25 0.29
CA LEU A 139 -20.91 -22.49 -0.05
C LEU A 139 -21.15 -22.86 -1.51
N GLN A 140 -20.21 -23.59 -2.10
CA GLN A 140 -20.33 -24.13 -3.46
C GLN A 140 -21.59 -25.00 -3.65
N THR A 141 -22.10 -25.60 -2.57
CA THR A 141 -23.37 -26.36 -2.56
C THR A 141 -24.63 -25.51 -2.76
N GLY A 142 -24.52 -24.19 -2.71
CA GLY A 142 -25.64 -23.23 -2.70
C GLY A 142 -26.22 -22.94 -1.33
N GLU A 143 -25.78 -23.62 -0.27
CA GLU A 143 -26.17 -23.33 1.11
C GLU A 143 -25.45 -22.08 1.65
N ILE A 144 -26.15 -21.27 2.45
CA ILE A 144 -25.54 -20.18 3.23
C ILE A 144 -25.43 -20.58 4.70
N ARG A 145 -24.20 -20.61 5.21
CA ARG A 145 -23.89 -20.84 6.63
C ARG A 145 -23.67 -19.52 7.35
N THR A 146 -23.91 -19.51 8.66
CA THR A 146 -23.68 -18.32 9.50
C THR A 146 -22.67 -18.60 10.62
N TYR A 147 -21.90 -17.59 10.98
CA TYR A 147 -20.89 -17.67 12.04
C TYR A 147 -20.97 -16.42 12.94
N ASP A 148 -21.14 -16.62 14.25
CA ASP A 148 -21.14 -15.52 15.22
C ASP A 148 -19.70 -15.11 15.55
N VAL A 149 -19.29 -13.93 15.06
CA VAL A 149 -17.92 -13.40 15.23
C VAL A 149 -17.66 -12.95 16.67
N ILE A 150 -18.69 -12.60 17.43
CA ILE A 150 -18.55 -12.23 18.85
C ILE A 150 -18.49 -13.49 19.71
N CYS A 151 -19.42 -14.43 19.53
CA CYS A 151 -19.47 -15.67 20.32
C CYS A 151 -18.47 -16.73 19.84
N LEU A 152 -17.79 -16.50 18.71
CA LEU A 152 -16.76 -17.37 18.13
C LEU A 152 -17.25 -18.80 17.84
N ARG A 153 -18.45 -18.93 17.26
CA ARG A 153 -19.06 -20.23 16.95
C ARG A 153 -19.84 -20.21 15.64
N LYS A 154 -19.97 -21.38 15.01
CA LYS A 154 -20.95 -21.58 13.94
C LYS A 154 -22.36 -21.44 14.51
N SER A 155 -23.18 -20.65 13.83
CA SER A 155 -24.56 -20.41 14.25
C SER A 155 -25.48 -21.52 13.72
N PRO A 156 -26.57 -21.84 14.42
CA PRO A 156 -27.51 -22.89 14.02
C PRO A 156 -28.35 -22.47 12.81
N TYR A 157 -28.42 -21.18 12.50
CA TYR A 157 -29.17 -20.65 11.36
C TYR A 157 -28.46 -20.96 10.03
N THR A 158 -29.18 -21.60 9.12
CA THR A 158 -28.70 -21.99 7.79
C THR A 158 -29.76 -21.67 6.75
N VAL A 159 -29.34 -21.16 5.59
CA VAL A 159 -30.23 -20.99 4.43
C VAL A 159 -29.95 -22.15 3.46
N PRO A 160 -30.94 -23.00 3.14
CA PRO A 160 -30.76 -24.06 2.15
C PRO A 160 -30.54 -23.47 0.75
N ASN A 161 -30.22 -24.33 -0.23
CA ASN A 161 -30.11 -23.91 -1.61
C ASN A 161 -31.48 -23.48 -2.17
N LEU A 162 -31.77 -22.17 -2.12
CA LEU A 162 -33.06 -21.61 -2.53
C LEU A 162 -33.25 -21.65 -4.04
N TRP A 163 -32.18 -21.68 -4.82
CA TRP A 163 -32.25 -21.74 -6.28
C TRP A 163 -32.75 -23.10 -6.76
N ASN A 164 -32.20 -24.20 -6.23
CA ASN A 164 -32.67 -25.54 -6.55
C ASN A 164 -34.15 -25.71 -6.15
N MET A 165 -34.55 -25.18 -5.00
CA MET A 165 -35.95 -25.22 -4.56
C MET A 165 -36.88 -24.44 -5.52
N TYR A 166 -36.39 -23.33 -6.08
CA TYR A 166 -37.10 -22.56 -7.10
C TYR A 166 -37.22 -23.35 -8.41
N GLU A 167 -36.13 -23.93 -8.90
CA GLU A 167 -36.11 -24.76 -10.11
C GLU A 167 -37.04 -25.97 -10.00
N GLU A 168 -37.02 -26.68 -8.86
CA GLU A 168 -37.93 -27.79 -8.58
C GLU A 168 -39.41 -27.34 -8.61
N LYS A 169 -39.71 -26.17 -8.06
CA LYS A 169 -41.05 -25.58 -8.08
C LYS A 169 -41.48 -25.21 -9.51
N MET A 170 -40.57 -24.66 -10.31
CA MET A 170 -40.83 -24.33 -11.71
C MET A 170 -41.02 -25.59 -12.56
N ALA A 171 -40.19 -26.62 -12.38
CA ALA A 171 -40.35 -27.91 -13.04
C ALA A 171 -41.70 -28.56 -12.68
N ALA A 172 -42.09 -28.52 -11.40
CA ALA A 172 -43.40 -29.02 -10.94
C ALA A 172 -44.58 -28.25 -11.55
N SER A 173 -44.40 -26.98 -11.94
CA SER A 173 -45.42 -26.17 -12.61
C SER A 173 -45.55 -26.43 -14.12
N GLY A 174 -44.68 -27.29 -14.68
CA GLY A 174 -44.71 -27.66 -16.11
C GLY A 174 -43.93 -26.72 -17.03
N MET A 175 -43.12 -25.81 -16.47
CA MET A 175 -42.19 -24.98 -17.25
C MET A 175 -40.96 -25.79 -17.69
N PRO A 176 -40.45 -25.57 -18.92
CA PRO A 176 -39.31 -26.33 -19.43
C PRO A 176 -38.06 -26.11 -18.57
N GLU A 177 -37.48 -27.22 -18.10
CA GLU A 177 -36.27 -27.26 -17.29
C GLU A 177 -35.05 -26.89 -18.14
N VAL A 178 -34.47 -25.72 -17.89
CA VAL A 178 -33.18 -25.30 -18.47
C VAL A 178 -32.20 -25.08 -17.33
N THR A 179 -31.79 -26.17 -16.69
CA THR A 179 -30.79 -26.17 -15.61
C THR A 179 -29.39 -26.14 -16.22
N THR A 180 -28.58 -25.14 -15.88
CA THR A 180 -27.13 -25.21 -16.12
C THR A 180 -26.46 -25.90 -14.92
N PRO A 181 -25.34 -26.64 -15.10
CA PRO A 181 -24.68 -27.36 -14.00
C PRO A 181 -24.26 -26.48 -12.82
N THR A 182 -24.11 -25.18 -13.06
CA THR A 182 -23.65 -24.14 -12.12
C THR A 182 -24.78 -23.29 -11.57
N SER A 183 -26.04 -23.46 -12.03
CA SER A 183 -27.16 -22.58 -11.68
C SER A 183 -27.40 -22.50 -10.17
N GLY A 184 -27.28 -23.63 -9.46
CA GLY A 184 -27.46 -23.75 -8.02
C GLY A 184 -26.24 -23.39 -7.16
N ILE A 185 -25.11 -22.97 -7.74
CA ILE A 185 -23.92 -22.59 -6.97
C ILE A 185 -24.11 -21.18 -6.40
N ALA A 186 -24.02 -21.02 -5.08
CA ALA A 186 -24.03 -19.69 -4.45
C ALA A 186 -22.65 -19.04 -4.59
N LEU A 187 -22.61 -17.87 -5.20
CA LEU A 187 -21.39 -17.12 -5.49
C LEU A 187 -21.17 -16.00 -4.48
N ASP A 188 -22.21 -15.21 -4.19
CA ASP A 188 -22.11 -14.04 -3.32
C ASP A 188 -23.37 -13.81 -2.47
N VAL A 189 -23.22 -13.06 -1.38
CA VAL A 189 -24.30 -12.72 -0.45
C VAL A 189 -24.20 -11.24 -0.08
N VAL A 190 -25.26 -10.48 -0.34
CA VAL A 190 -25.29 -9.02 -0.11
C VAL A 190 -26.47 -8.65 0.79
N PRO A 191 -26.22 -8.21 2.04
CA PRO A 191 -27.27 -7.71 2.92
C PRO A 191 -27.92 -6.43 2.36
N HIS A 192 -29.25 -6.30 2.48
CA HIS A 192 -29.92 -5.10 2.02
C HIS A 192 -29.51 -3.87 2.86
N PRO A 193 -29.11 -2.74 2.23
CA PRO A 193 -28.41 -1.65 2.90
C PRO A 193 -29.24 -0.93 3.97
N ARG A 194 -30.57 -0.96 3.82
CA ARG A 194 -31.52 -0.26 4.70
C ARG A 194 -32.49 -1.15 5.48
N ASN A 195 -32.43 -2.47 5.29
CA ASN A 195 -33.35 -3.41 5.94
C ASN A 195 -32.61 -4.73 6.21
N LEU A 196 -32.23 -4.96 7.47
CA LEU A 196 -31.43 -6.14 7.83
C LEU A 196 -32.18 -7.47 7.69
N ASN A 197 -33.50 -7.46 7.57
CA ASN A 197 -34.26 -8.70 7.39
C ASN A 197 -34.09 -9.31 5.99
N TYR A 198 -33.67 -8.50 5.01
CA TYR A 198 -33.52 -8.94 3.63
C TYR A 198 -32.07 -9.21 3.25
N LEU A 199 -31.88 -10.35 2.58
CA LEU A 199 -30.58 -10.81 2.11
C LEU A 199 -30.67 -11.19 0.64
N PHE A 200 -29.85 -10.57 -0.21
CA PHE A 200 -29.68 -11.01 -1.59
C PHE A 200 -28.66 -12.16 -1.63
N ILE A 201 -29.01 -13.23 -2.33
CA ILE A 201 -28.12 -14.36 -2.59
C ILE A 201 -27.95 -14.48 -4.10
N VAL A 202 -26.70 -14.37 -4.56
CA VAL A 202 -26.33 -14.48 -5.96
C VAL A 202 -25.97 -15.93 -6.25
N TYR A 203 -26.77 -16.58 -7.09
CA TYR A 203 -26.52 -17.91 -7.63
C TYR A 203 -26.06 -17.80 -9.08
N GLY A 204 -25.43 -18.84 -9.63
CA GLY A 204 -25.09 -18.87 -11.06
C GLY A 204 -26.31 -18.64 -11.96
N GLY A 205 -27.48 -19.15 -11.59
CA GLY A 205 -28.71 -18.99 -12.38
C GLY A 205 -29.37 -17.61 -12.29
N GLY A 206 -29.08 -16.83 -11.24
CA GLY A 206 -29.74 -15.55 -10.98
C GLY A 206 -29.68 -15.13 -9.52
N VAL A 207 -30.57 -14.22 -9.11
CA VAL A 207 -30.55 -13.63 -7.77
C VAL A 207 -31.82 -13.95 -7.01
N ILE A 208 -31.69 -14.32 -5.74
CA ILE A 208 -32.82 -14.52 -4.83
C ILE A 208 -32.79 -13.49 -3.71
N LEU A 209 -33.93 -12.84 -3.46
CA LEU A 209 -34.17 -12.06 -2.26
C LEU A 209 -34.79 -12.95 -1.19
N SER A 210 -34.08 -13.19 -0.09
CA SER A 210 -34.53 -14.01 1.03
C SER A 210 -35.01 -13.15 2.21
N ASP A 211 -36.14 -13.55 2.80
CA ASP A 211 -36.59 -13.04 4.11
C ASP A 211 -36.01 -13.91 5.22
N LEU A 212 -35.17 -13.32 6.07
CA LEU A 212 -34.47 -14.07 7.12
C LEU A 212 -35.42 -14.48 8.26
N SER A 213 -36.40 -13.66 8.59
CA SER A 213 -37.36 -13.95 9.67
C SER A 213 -38.29 -15.11 9.30
N GLU A 214 -38.79 -15.12 8.07
CA GLU A 214 -39.71 -16.16 7.57
C GLU A 214 -38.96 -17.38 7.03
N ARG A 215 -37.68 -17.24 6.69
CA ARG A 215 -36.85 -18.25 6.02
C ARG A 215 -37.43 -18.67 4.67
N THR A 216 -37.99 -17.72 3.94
CA THR A 216 -38.66 -17.92 2.66
C THR A 216 -37.96 -17.16 1.53
N THR A 217 -38.22 -17.61 0.29
CA THR A 217 -37.90 -16.87 -0.93
C THR A 217 -38.93 -15.77 -1.12
N SER A 218 -38.50 -14.51 -1.04
CA SER A 218 -39.38 -13.37 -1.28
C SER A 218 -39.56 -13.12 -2.77
N ARG A 219 -38.47 -13.08 -3.54
CA ARG A 219 -38.45 -12.76 -4.98
C ARG A 219 -37.29 -13.46 -5.70
N VAL A 220 -37.44 -13.68 -7.01
CA VAL A 220 -36.43 -14.34 -7.86
C VAL A 220 -36.19 -13.54 -9.14
N TYR A 221 -34.95 -13.11 -9.38
CA TYR A 221 -34.58 -12.31 -10.54
C TYR A 221 -33.71 -13.15 -11.49
N GLU A 222 -34.23 -13.38 -12.70
CA GLU A 222 -33.57 -14.19 -13.72
C GLU A 222 -33.52 -13.43 -15.05
N LEU A 223 -32.32 -13.24 -15.60
CA LEU A 223 -32.16 -12.56 -16.89
C LEU A 223 -32.37 -13.55 -18.03
N VAL A 224 -33.43 -13.34 -18.80
CA VAL A 224 -33.71 -14.10 -20.01
C VAL A 224 -33.58 -13.20 -21.22
N LEU A 225 -32.61 -13.49 -22.09
CA LEU A 225 -32.44 -12.83 -23.38
C LEU A 225 -33.32 -13.53 -24.43
N PRO A 226 -34.31 -12.84 -25.02
CA PRO A 226 -35.15 -13.44 -26.04
C PRO A 226 -34.37 -13.70 -27.34
N PRO A 227 -34.85 -14.62 -28.21
CA PRO A 227 -34.30 -14.80 -29.55
C PRO A 227 -34.22 -13.46 -30.32
N GLY A 228 -33.05 -13.16 -30.87
CA GLY A 228 -32.77 -11.95 -31.63
C GLY A 228 -32.19 -10.80 -30.82
N ALA A 229 -32.22 -10.85 -29.48
CA ALA A 229 -31.55 -9.84 -28.66
C ALA A 229 -30.03 -9.98 -28.82
N PRO A 230 -29.23 -8.91 -28.78
CA PRO A 230 -27.77 -9.05 -28.89
C PRO A 230 -27.13 -9.67 -27.63
N GLY A 231 -27.56 -9.25 -26.44
CA GLY A 231 -26.87 -9.60 -25.18
C GLY A 231 -25.43 -9.09 -25.16
N GLY A 232 -24.59 -9.68 -24.29
CA GLY A 232 -23.20 -9.26 -24.14
C GLY A 232 -22.30 -9.61 -25.34
N ALA A 233 -22.63 -10.73 -26.01
CA ALA A 233 -21.92 -11.23 -27.21
C ALA A 233 -22.27 -10.47 -28.51
N GLY A 234 -23.25 -9.56 -28.48
CA GLY A 234 -23.67 -8.78 -29.63
C GLY A 234 -24.46 -9.58 -30.68
N TYR A 235 -24.73 -8.94 -31.83
CA TYR A 235 -25.48 -9.57 -32.93
C TYR A 235 -24.75 -10.75 -33.60
N GLY A 236 -23.45 -10.90 -33.35
CA GLY A 236 -22.59 -11.99 -33.83
C GLY A 236 -22.69 -13.30 -33.04
N ALA A 237 -23.51 -13.37 -31.99
CA ALA A 237 -23.64 -14.58 -31.19
C ALA A 237 -24.16 -15.77 -32.04
N PRO A 238 -23.48 -16.95 -32.00
CA PRO A 238 -23.84 -18.09 -32.85
C PRO A 238 -25.23 -18.66 -32.53
N ASP A 239 -25.72 -18.41 -31.32
CA ASP A 239 -26.97 -18.87 -30.75
C ASP A 239 -28.00 -17.73 -30.60
N ILE A 240 -27.82 -16.60 -31.32
CA ILE A 240 -28.68 -15.41 -31.23
C ILE A 240 -30.16 -15.69 -31.46
N LEU A 241 -30.52 -16.68 -32.28
CA LEU A 241 -31.92 -17.07 -32.57
C LEU A 241 -32.52 -18.01 -31.51
N THR A 242 -31.83 -18.23 -30.39
CA THR A 242 -32.29 -19.06 -29.27
C THR A 242 -32.39 -18.23 -28.00
N PRO A 243 -33.29 -18.59 -27.06
CA PRO A 243 -33.35 -17.91 -25.77
C PRO A 243 -32.07 -18.23 -24.97
N ARG A 244 -31.46 -17.20 -24.37
CA ARG A 244 -30.21 -17.33 -23.59
C ARG A 244 -30.41 -16.85 -22.17
N ARG A 245 -29.70 -17.48 -21.23
CA ARG A 245 -29.73 -17.18 -19.79
C ARG A 245 -28.28 -17.05 -19.31
N PRO A 246 -27.66 -15.86 -19.40
CA PRO A 246 -26.29 -15.68 -18.94
C PRO A 246 -26.23 -15.85 -17.42
N GLU A 247 -25.12 -16.38 -16.91
CA GLU A 247 -24.97 -16.67 -15.48
C GLU A 247 -24.67 -15.39 -14.69
N ALA A 248 -25.30 -15.21 -13.53
CA ALA A 248 -25.05 -14.07 -12.66
C ALA A 248 -23.73 -14.24 -11.91
N THR A 249 -22.99 -13.15 -11.70
CA THR A 249 -21.63 -13.18 -11.14
C THR A 249 -21.43 -12.28 -9.95
N SER A 250 -22.06 -11.10 -9.93
CA SER A 250 -21.90 -10.10 -8.88
C SER A 250 -23.13 -9.21 -8.75
N LEU A 251 -23.29 -8.53 -7.61
CA LEU A 251 -24.43 -7.66 -7.33
C LEU A 251 -24.01 -6.41 -6.56
N ALA A 252 -24.60 -5.26 -6.90
CA ALA A 252 -24.48 -4.03 -6.12
C ALA A 252 -25.84 -3.35 -5.97
N ILE A 253 -26.16 -2.88 -4.76
CA ILE A 253 -27.48 -2.30 -4.45
C ILE A 253 -27.37 -0.77 -4.45
N HIS A 254 -28.31 -0.09 -5.09
CA HIS A 254 -28.38 1.37 -5.03
C HIS A 254 -28.53 1.83 -3.56
N PRO A 255 -27.92 2.94 -3.13
CA PRO A 255 -27.98 3.41 -1.74
C PRO A 255 -29.39 3.61 -1.17
N THR A 256 -30.43 3.75 -2.01
CA THR A 256 -31.85 3.80 -1.57
C THR A 256 -32.43 2.44 -1.17
N GLY A 257 -31.85 1.34 -1.64
CA GLY A 257 -32.37 -0.02 -1.46
C GLY A 257 -33.49 -0.43 -2.41
N HIS A 258 -33.98 0.46 -3.29
CA HIS A 258 -35.15 0.16 -4.13
C HIS A 258 -34.84 -0.53 -5.46
N PHE A 259 -33.58 -0.51 -5.89
CA PHE A 259 -33.11 -1.15 -7.12
C PHE A 259 -31.63 -1.49 -7.00
N PHE A 260 -31.15 -2.36 -7.87
CA PHE A 260 -29.80 -2.92 -7.82
C PHE A 260 -29.30 -3.29 -9.22
N ALA A 261 -28.00 -3.51 -9.35
CA ALA A 261 -27.32 -3.94 -10.56
C ALA A 261 -26.77 -5.36 -10.36
N VAL A 262 -26.89 -6.19 -11.40
CA VAL A 262 -26.37 -7.55 -11.47
C VAL A 262 -25.42 -7.67 -12.64
N GLY A 263 -24.23 -8.20 -12.40
CA GLY A 263 -23.25 -8.53 -13.42
C GLY A 263 -23.43 -9.97 -13.91
N TYR A 264 -23.07 -10.21 -15.18
CA TYR A 264 -23.21 -11.53 -15.81
C TYR A 264 -21.94 -11.99 -16.53
N THR A 265 -21.87 -13.29 -16.83
CA THR A 265 -20.72 -13.95 -17.51
C THR A 265 -20.47 -13.48 -18.93
N ASP A 266 -21.48 -12.93 -19.61
CA ASP A 266 -21.35 -12.40 -20.97
C ASP A 266 -20.93 -10.92 -21.00
N GLY A 267 -20.66 -10.30 -19.85
CA GLY A 267 -20.30 -8.90 -19.73
C GLY A 267 -21.50 -7.95 -19.67
N CYS A 268 -22.74 -8.47 -19.56
CA CYS A 268 -23.92 -7.64 -19.32
C CYS A 268 -23.98 -7.14 -17.86
N ILE A 269 -24.58 -5.97 -17.71
CA ILE A 269 -25.04 -5.41 -16.45
C ILE A 269 -26.55 -5.18 -16.57
N ALA A 270 -27.35 -5.88 -15.77
CA ALA A 270 -28.80 -5.67 -15.69
C ALA A 270 -29.18 -4.93 -14.41
N PHE A 271 -30.01 -3.91 -14.55
CA PHE A 271 -30.57 -3.14 -13.45
C PHE A 271 -31.99 -3.62 -13.16
N TRP A 272 -32.29 -3.90 -11.90
CA TRP A 272 -33.56 -4.47 -11.46
C TRP A 272 -34.18 -3.60 -10.38
N ALA A 273 -35.49 -3.40 -10.44
CA ALA A 273 -36.23 -2.86 -9.31
C ALA A 273 -36.49 -3.99 -8.32
N VAL A 274 -36.34 -3.74 -7.02
CA VAL A 274 -36.61 -4.76 -5.99
C VAL A 274 -38.05 -5.25 -6.09
N ASP A 275 -39.00 -4.37 -6.44
CA ASP A 275 -40.41 -4.72 -6.52
C ASP A 275 -40.88 -5.34 -7.84
N ASP A 276 -40.01 -5.45 -8.84
CA ASP A 276 -40.32 -5.99 -10.18
C ASP A 276 -39.34 -7.12 -10.55
N GLU A 277 -39.80 -8.36 -10.38
CA GLU A 277 -39.02 -9.58 -10.65
C GLU A 277 -39.17 -10.09 -12.09
N ASP A 278 -40.18 -9.60 -12.82
CA ASP A 278 -40.53 -10.11 -14.15
C ASP A 278 -39.60 -9.59 -15.25
N GLN A 279 -39.09 -8.35 -15.10
CA GLN A 279 -38.28 -7.70 -16.14
C GLN A 279 -37.28 -6.66 -15.60
N PRO A 280 -36.05 -6.62 -16.15
CA PRO A 280 -35.07 -5.61 -15.78
C PRO A 280 -35.50 -4.20 -16.22
N LEU A 281 -35.10 -3.19 -15.45
CA LEU A 281 -35.29 -1.77 -15.77
C LEU A 281 -34.50 -1.37 -17.02
N PHE A 282 -33.28 -1.89 -17.12
CA PHE A 282 -32.28 -1.55 -18.13
C PHE A 282 -31.21 -2.64 -18.16
N VAL A 283 -30.69 -2.98 -19.35
CA VAL A 283 -29.57 -3.91 -19.50
C VAL A 283 -28.57 -3.32 -20.49
N ARG A 284 -27.29 -3.29 -20.12
CA ARG A 284 -26.22 -2.71 -20.93
C ARG A 284 -24.95 -3.56 -20.91
N THR A 285 -24.06 -3.33 -21.86
CA THR A 285 -22.63 -3.63 -21.72
C THR A 285 -21.87 -2.33 -21.39
N LEU A 286 -20.54 -2.36 -21.44
CA LEU A 286 -19.76 -1.12 -21.28
C LEU A 286 -20.09 -0.11 -22.40
N ASP A 287 -20.29 -0.60 -23.62
CA ASP A 287 -20.38 0.21 -24.84
C ASP A 287 -21.80 0.32 -25.41
N ASP A 288 -22.62 -0.71 -25.22
CA ASP A 288 -23.96 -0.81 -25.79
C ASP A 288 -25.05 -0.77 -24.73
N THR A 289 -26.21 -0.22 -25.09
CA THR A 289 -27.38 -0.10 -24.22
C THR A 289 -28.54 -0.93 -24.73
N ASP A 290 -29.47 -1.26 -23.83
CA ASP A 290 -30.69 -2.01 -24.15
C ASP A 290 -30.46 -3.35 -24.86
N VAL A 291 -29.36 -4.03 -24.50
CA VAL A 291 -28.91 -5.26 -25.17
C VAL A 291 -29.82 -6.48 -24.96
N HIS A 292 -30.81 -6.36 -24.07
CA HIS A 292 -31.85 -7.35 -23.84
C HIS A 292 -33.04 -7.23 -24.81
N MET A 293 -33.14 -6.12 -25.56
CA MET A 293 -34.21 -5.88 -26.52
C MET A 293 -33.80 -6.32 -27.93
N VAL A 294 -34.77 -6.78 -28.72
CA VAL A 294 -34.57 -7.15 -30.13
C VAL A 294 -34.71 -5.93 -31.02
N ASP A 295 -33.64 -5.54 -31.71
CA ASP A 295 -33.72 -4.59 -32.82
C ASP A 295 -33.76 -5.37 -34.13
N ALA A 296 -34.96 -5.48 -34.72
CA ALA A 296 -35.17 -6.22 -35.96
C ALA A 296 -34.31 -5.69 -37.12
N SER A 297 -34.06 -4.38 -37.17
CA SER A 297 -33.31 -3.76 -38.27
C SER A 297 -31.83 -4.15 -38.21
N ARG A 298 -31.19 -4.02 -37.05
CA ARG A 298 -29.80 -4.43 -36.83
C ARG A 298 -29.62 -5.94 -36.92
N LEU A 299 -30.59 -6.72 -36.46
CA LEU A 299 -30.57 -8.18 -36.57
C LEU A 299 -30.61 -8.63 -38.04
N ASP A 300 -31.50 -8.06 -38.86
CA ASP A 300 -31.62 -8.38 -40.29
C ASP A 300 -30.36 -7.97 -41.06
N GLU A 301 -29.78 -6.79 -40.77
CA GLU A 301 -28.50 -6.37 -41.34
C GLU A 301 -27.40 -7.39 -41.07
N HIS A 302 -27.30 -7.87 -39.82
CA HIS A 302 -26.27 -8.81 -39.42
C HIS A 302 -26.47 -10.21 -40.03
N LEU A 303 -27.71 -10.71 -40.09
CA LEU A 303 -28.02 -12.01 -40.72
C LEU A 303 -27.71 -12.02 -42.23
N ASN A 304 -27.84 -10.86 -42.89
CA ASN A 304 -27.58 -10.70 -44.32
C ASN A 304 -26.09 -10.53 -44.67
N GLN A 305 -25.24 -10.10 -43.72
CA GLN A 305 -23.81 -9.82 -43.95
C GLN A 305 -22.91 -11.08 -44.07
N GLY A 306 -23.45 -12.29 -43.88
CA GLY A 306 -22.67 -13.54 -43.97
C GLY A 306 -21.68 -13.71 -42.81
N LYS A 307 -21.21 -14.95 -42.56
CA LYS A 307 -20.40 -15.39 -41.40
C LYS A 307 -18.97 -14.79 -41.32
N THR A 308 -18.83 -13.46 -41.39
CA THR A 308 -17.53 -12.77 -41.40
C THR A 308 -17.30 -11.86 -40.19
N VAL A 309 -18.27 -11.74 -39.26
CA VAL A 309 -18.09 -10.98 -38.02
C VAL A 309 -17.72 -11.93 -36.89
N GLU A 310 -16.50 -11.79 -36.36
CA GLU A 310 -16.04 -12.52 -35.18
C GLU A 310 -16.91 -12.14 -33.97
N SER A 311 -17.36 -13.15 -33.21
CA SER A 311 -18.07 -12.91 -31.95
C SER A 311 -17.15 -12.16 -30.99
N SER A 312 -17.55 -10.96 -30.58
CA SER A 312 -16.80 -10.20 -29.56
C SER A 312 -17.05 -10.83 -28.20
N GLN A 313 -16.15 -11.72 -27.78
CA GLN A 313 -16.19 -12.29 -26.44
C GLN A 313 -15.73 -11.22 -25.44
N ARG A 314 -16.58 -10.96 -24.45
CA ARG A 314 -16.28 -10.07 -23.32
C ARG A 314 -15.90 -10.90 -22.11
N GLU A 315 -15.09 -10.32 -21.23
CA GLU A 315 -14.89 -10.88 -19.91
C GLU A 315 -16.17 -10.73 -19.05
N PRO A 316 -16.43 -11.65 -18.09
CA PRO A 316 -17.49 -11.51 -17.11
C PRO A 316 -17.42 -10.20 -16.33
N ILE A 317 -18.55 -9.72 -15.81
CA ILE A 317 -18.54 -8.68 -14.78
C ILE A 317 -18.12 -9.32 -13.45
N PHE A 318 -16.86 -9.11 -13.03
CA PHE A 318 -16.31 -9.77 -11.84
C PHE A 318 -16.76 -9.14 -10.53
N LYS A 319 -16.94 -7.81 -10.48
CA LYS A 319 -17.30 -7.09 -9.25
C LYS A 319 -18.00 -5.76 -9.53
N LEU A 320 -19.02 -5.45 -8.73
CA LEU A 320 -19.77 -4.20 -8.76
C LEU A 320 -19.78 -3.54 -7.37
N SER A 321 -19.66 -2.21 -7.30
CA SER A 321 -19.84 -1.43 -6.07
C SER A 321 -20.61 -0.15 -6.36
N TRP A 322 -21.67 0.12 -5.59
CA TRP A 322 -22.50 1.31 -5.77
C TRP A 322 -22.24 2.33 -4.67
N CYS A 323 -21.66 3.46 -5.04
CA CYS A 323 -21.22 4.51 -4.15
C CYS A 323 -22.32 5.54 -3.87
N SER A 324 -22.30 6.12 -2.68
CA SER A 324 -23.06 7.32 -2.34
C SER A 324 -22.12 8.46 -1.97
N PHE A 325 -22.59 9.70 -2.10
CA PHE A 325 -21.84 10.90 -1.75
C PHE A 325 -22.63 11.81 -0.82
N SER A 326 -21.91 12.60 -0.03
CA SER A 326 -22.46 13.59 0.92
C SER A 326 -22.91 14.88 0.21
N ASN A 327 -23.51 14.78 -0.97
CA ASN A 327 -23.84 15.89 -1.86
C ASN A 327 -25.32 16.31 -1.82
N SER A 328 -26.16 15.63 -1.04
CA SER A 328 -27.60 15.89 -0.96
C SER A 328 -28.11 15.77 0.48
N SER A 329 -29.13 16.58 0.80
CA SER A 329 -29.88 16.48 2.05
C SER A 329 -31.08 15.53 1.95
N ASP A 330 -31.43 15.05 0.75
CA ASP A 330 -32.50 14.07 0.56
C ASP A 330 -32.08 12.71 1.17
N PRO A 331 -32.90 12.05 2.01
CA PRO A 331 -32.58 10.75 2.58
C PRO A 331 -32.38 9.64 1.54
N ARG A 332 -32.89 9.81 0.30
CA ARG A 332 -32.64 8.95 -0.86
C ARG A 332 -31.23 9.13 -1.44
N GLY A 333 -30.53 10.20 -1.10
CA GLY A 333 -29.20 10.54 -1.59
C GLY A 333 -29.22 11.50 -2.78
N GLY A 334 -28.05 11.94 -3.20
CA GLY A 334 -27.86 12.72 -4.43
C GLY A 334 -27.34 11.83 -5.56
N ASP A 335 -26.47 12.39 -6.38
CA ASP A 335 -25.76 11.60 -7.40
C ASP A 335 -24.99 10.44 -6.77
N THR A 336 -24.85 9.36 -7.53
CA THR A 336 -24.18 8.13 -7.11
C THR A 336 -23.13 7.73 -8.14
N ALA A 337 -22.32 6.72 -7.83
CA ALA A 337 -21.40 6.16 -8.82
C ALA A 337 -21.42 4.63 -8.79
N LEU A 338 -21.37 4.00 -9.96
CA LEU A 338 -21.25 2.55 -10.08
C LEU A 338 -19.84 2.21 -10.58
N VAL A 339 -19.08 1.48 -9.77
CA VAL A 339 -17.73 0.99 -10.09
C VAL A 339 -17.84 -0.44 -10.61
N VAL A 340 -17.23 -0.70 -11.76
CA VAL A 340 -17.36 -1.93 -12.53
C VAL A 340 -15.97 -2.50 -12.84
N LEU A 341 -15.73 -3.73 -12.40
CA LEU A 341 -14.60 -4.56 -12.83
C LEU A 341 -15.12 -5.66 -13.75
N GLY A 342 -14.55 -5.76 -14.95
CA GLY A 342 -14.98 -6.69 -15.98
C GLY A 342 -15.76 -6.04 -17.13
N GLY A 343 -16.22 -6.83 -18.09
CA GLY A 343 -17.05 -6.40 -19.24
C GLY A 343 -16.26 -5.89 -20.46
N SER A 344 -14.95 -5.76 -20.34
CA SER A 344 -14.05 -5.37 -21.42
C SER A 344 -13.87 -6.50 -22.45
N ARG A 345 -13.47 -6.14 -23.68
CA ARG A 345 -13.12 -7.06 -24.76
C ARG A 345 -11.65 -7.47 -24.65
N ALA A 346 -11.26 -8.55 -25.34
CA ALA A 346 -9.89 -9.05 -25.31
C ALA A 346 -8.82 -8.03 -25.76
N ASP A 347 -9.19 -7.08 -26.63
CA ASP A 347 -8.30 -6.04 -27.15
C ASP A 347 -8.31 -4.73 -26.32
N ASP A 348 -9.18 -4.64 -25.31
CA ASP A 348 -9.30 -3.44 -24.49
C ASP A 348 -8.18 -3.37 -23.43
N SER A 349 -7.88 -2.16 -22.98
CA SER A 349 -6.90 -1.95 -21.91
C SER A 349 -7.40 -2.48 -20.57
N TYR A 350 -6.49 -2.89 -19.68
CA TYR A 350 -6.83 -3.33 -18.33
C TYR A 350 -7.16 -2.14 -17.43
N GLY A 351 -8.23 -2.26 -16.63
CA GLY A 351 -8.61 -1.20 -15.72
C GLY A 351 -9.97 -1.41 -15.06
N VAL A 352 -10.45 -0.34 -14.44
CA VAL A 352 -11.75 -0.31 -13.74
C VAL A 352 -12.59 0.83 -14.31
N THR A 353 -13.83 0.54 -14.71
CA THR A 353 -14.76 1.53 -15.25
C THR A 353 -15.63 2.10 -14.12
N THR A 354 -15.82 3.41 -14.09
CA THR A 354 -16.74 4.06 -13.15
C THR A 354 -17.76 4.91 -13.89
N TYR A 355 -19.04 4.72 -13.57
CA TYR A 355 -20.15 5.52 -14.07
C TYR A 355 -20.62 6.51 -13.01
N TRP A 356 -20.72 7.79 -13.37
CA TRP A 356 -21.44 8.78 -12.56
C TRP A 356 -22.92 8.76 -12.93
N LEU A 357 -23.77 8.57 -11.93
CA LEU A 357 -25.20 8.31 -12.08
C LEU A 357 -26.01 9.41 -11.39
N PRO A 358 -27.07 9.94 -12.02
CA PRO A 358 -27.85 11.04 -11.46
C PRO A 358 -28.71 10.58 -10.29
N ALA A 359 -29.04 11.53 -9.40
CA ALA A 359 -29.88 11.29 -8.24
C ALA A 359 -31.25 10.66 -8.58
N PHE A 360 -31.68 9.67 -7.80
CA PHE A 360 -33.01 9.08 -7.92
C PHE A 360 -34.09 9.97 -7.30
N ASN A 361 -34.74 10.76 -8.16
CA ASN A 361 -35.80 11.71 -7.77
C ASN A 361 -37.10 11.46 -8.56
N PRO A 362 -37.89 10.44 -8.20
CA PRO A 362 -39.15 10.17 -8.89
C PRO A 362 -40.18 11.29 -8.67
N PRO A 363 -41.00 11.60 -9.69
CA PRO A 363 -42.11 12.52 -9.55
C PRO A 363 -43.19 11.94 -8.62
N THR A 364 -44.05 12.82 -8.08
CA THR A 364 -45.19 12.39 -7.26
C THR A 364 -46.15 11.55 -8.11
N PRO A 365 -46.41 10.27 -7.77
CA PRO A 365 -47.25 9.41 -8.60
C PRO A 365 -48.73 9.86 -8.54
N PRO A 366 -49.49 9.71 -9.65
CA PRO A 366 -50.93 9.92 -9.63
C PRO A 366 -51.63 8.90 -8.71
N VAL A 367 -52.76 9.31 -8.10
CA VAL A 367 -53.57 8.48 -7.20
C VAL A 367 -54.36 7.44 -8.01
N THR A 368 -53.67 6.47 -8.60
CA THR A 368 -54.26 5.36 -9.34
C THR A 368 -53.68 4.03 -8.84
N ALA A 369 -54.56 3.10 -8.49
CA ALA A 369 -54.17 1.76 -8.06
C ALA A 369 -53.65 0.96 -9.27
N HIS A 370 -52.33 0.76 -9.33
CA HIS A 370 -51.70 -0.12 -10.30
C HIS A 370 -51.29 -1.44 -9.62
N SER A 371 -51.47 -2.56 -10.29
CA SER A 371 -50.82 -3.83 -9.95
C SER A 371 -49.41 -3.82 -10.53
N GLY A 372 -48.40 -3.50 -9.70
CA GLY A 372 -46.99 -3.40 -10.12
C GLY A 372 -46.38 -2.04 -9.82
N ILE A 373 -45.11 -1.85 -10.19
CA ILE A 373 -44.40 -0.57 -10.03
C ILE A 373 -45.06 0.51 -10.91
N ASN A 374 -45.23 1.72 -10.37
CA ASN A 374 -45.78 2.83 -11.14
C ASN A 374 -44.85 3.16 -12.33
N PRO A 375 -45.37 3.34 -13.56
CA PRO A 375 -44.55 3.64 -14.73
C PRO A 375 -43.63 4.86 -14.56
N ALA A 376 -44.11 5.95 -13.93
CA ALA A 376 -43.30 7.14 -13.70
C ALA A 376 -42.16 6.90 -12.71
N ILE A 377 -42.36 6.01 -11.74
CA ILE A 377 -41.31 5.58 -10.80
C ILE A 377 -40.30 4.69 -11.53
N ARG A 378 -40.78 3.76 -12.36
CA ARG A 378 -39.93 2.89 -13.18
C ARG A 378 -39.05 3.71 -14.13
N ASP A 379 -39.63 4.71 -14.78
CA ASP A 379 -38.91 5.63 -15.66
C ASP A 379 -37.87 6.43 -14.89
N ALA A 380 -38.21 6.95 -13.70
CA ALA A 380 -37.25 7.65 -12.85
C ALA A 380 -36.09 6.74 -12.40
N MET A 381 -36.36 5.47 -12.07
CA MET A 381 -35.30 4.49 -11.78
C MET A 381 -34.43 4.27 -13.01
N ARG A 382 -35.02 4.10 -14.19
CA ARG A 382 -34.29 3.92 -15.46
C ARG A 382 -33.41 5.13 -15.80
N THR A 383 -33.90 6.35 -15.60
CA THR A 383 -33.09 7.56 -15.78
C THR A 383 -31.94 7.64 -14.78
N SER A 384 -32.15 7.22 -13.52
CA SER A 384 -31.09 7.23 -12.49
C SER A 384 -29.95 6.23 -12.73
N VAL A 385 -30.11 5.27 -13.63
CA VAL A 385 -29.05 4.30 -14.00
C VAL A 385 -28.39 4.58 -15.34
N GLN A 386 -28.75 5.69 -15.99
CA GLN A 386 -28.08 6.17 -17.20
C GLN A 386 -26.90 7.07 -16.82
N PRO A 387 -25.65 6.71 -17.16
CA PRO A 387 -24.50 7.50 -16.79
C PRO A 387 -24.48 8.86 -17.48
N THR A 388 -24.17 9.90 -16.70
CA THR A 388 -23.91 11.25 -17.22
C THR A 388 -22.43 11.46 -17.51
N LYS A 389 -21.54 10.81 -16.75
CA LYS A 389 -20.08 10.80 -16.96
C LYS A 389 -19.54 9.39 -16.80
N THR A 390 -18.47 9.07 -17.53
CA THR A 390 -17.74 7.79 -17.40
C THR A 390 -16.26 8.09 -17.26
N TYR A 391 -15.58 7.36 -16.38
CA TYR A 391 -14.13 7.43 -16.22
C TYR A 391 -13.54 6.01 -16.19
N PHE A 392 -12.39 5.84 -16.83
CA PHE A 392 -11.68 4.57 -16.89
C PHE A 392 -10.33 4.67 -16.19
N TYR A 393 -10.18 3.94 -15.09
CA TYR A 393 -8.92 3.83 -14.35
C TYR A 393 -8.01 2.83 -15.04
N TYR A 394 -7.13 3.33 -15.92
CA TYR A 394 -6.14 2.51 -16.62
C TYR A 394 -5.11 1.90 -15.67
N THR A 395 -4.69 0.67 -15.98
CA THR A 395 -3.63 -0.05 -15.27
C THR A 395 -2.68 -0.75 -16.26
N GLU A 396 -1.40 -0.91 -15.89
CA GLU A 396 -0.41 -1.58 -16.75
C GLU A 396 -0.57 -3.11 -16.80
N GLY A 397 -1.45 -3.72 -16.01
CA GLY A 397 -1.61 -5.17 -15.90
C GLY A 397 -3.01 -5.58 -15.44
N ILE A 398 -3.31 -6.88 -15.51
CA ILE A 398 -4.64 -7.43 -15.23
C ILE A 398 -5.10 -7.05 -13.82
N VAL A 399 -6.31 -6.51 -13.69
CA VAL A 399 -6.91 -6.18 -12.39
C VAL A 399 -7.54 -7.44 -11.78
N HIS A 400 -7.14 -7.78 -10.56
CA HIS A 400 -7.66 -8.92 -9.82
C HIS A 400 -8.79 -8.54 -8.85
N ASP A 401 -8.68 -7.38 -8.20
CA ASP A 401 -9.70 -6.88 -7.26
C ASP A 401 -9.53 -5.37 -7.04
N TYR A 402 -10.53 -4.72 -6.45
CA TYR A 402 -10.46 -3.34 -5.98
C TYR A 402 -11.15 -3.14 -4.64
N LEU A 403 -10.79 -2.08 -3.93
CA LEU A 403 -11.41 -1.65 -2.67
C LEU A 403 -11.64 -0.15 -2.68
N LEU A 404 -12.87 0.26 -2.38
CA LEU A 404 -13.19 1.65 -2.09
C LEU A 404 -12.80 1.98 -0.65
N VAL A 405 -12.26 3.18 -0.44
CA VAL A 405 -11.79 3.66 0.86
C VAL A 405 -12.73 4.76 1.34
N PRO A 406 -13.68 4.46 2.25
CA PRO A 406 -14.58 5.45 2.84
C PRO A 406 -13.84 6.54 3.59
N ARG A 407 -14.44 7.73 3.66
CA ARG A 407 -13.94 8.79 4.56
C ARG A 407 -14.11 8.43 6.02
N ASP A 408 -15.28 7.98 6.45
CA ASP A 408 -15.57 7.72 7.87
C ASP A 408 -16.79 6.83 8.16
N ALA A 409 -17.54 6.41 7.15
CA ALA A 409 -18.81 5.70 7.32
C ALA A 409 -18.76 4.27 6.74
N PRO A 410 -19.26 3.26 7.47
CA PRO A 410 -19.30 1.88 7.00
C PRO A 410 -20.56 1.54 6.18
N HIS A 411 -21.41 2.53 5.87
CA HIS A 411 -22.66 2.32 5.15
C HIS A 411 -22.43 1.76 3.73
N PHE A 412 -23.47 1.11 3.18
CA PHE A 412 -23.50 0.64 1.79
C PHE A 412 -22.31 -0.25 1.41
N ALA A 413 -22.03 -1.27 2.24
CA ALA A 413 -20.88 -2.18 2.08
C ALA A 413 -19.51 -1.45 2.02
N GLY A 414 -19.38 -0.33 2.73
CA GLY A 414 -18.16 0.49 2.70
C GLY A 414 -18.00 1.30 1.41
N ALA A 415 -19.10 1.66 0.75
CA ALA A 415 -19.12 2.54 -0.43
C ALA A 415 -19.77 3.91 -0.13
N CYS A 416 -19.79 4.32 1.14
CA CYS A 416 -20.28 5.63 1.56
C CYS A 416 -19.16 6.68 1.52
N ASP A 417 -19.32 7.69 0.65
CA ASP A 417 -18.39 8.81 0.46
C ASP A 417 -16.91 8.37 0.39
N PRO A 418 -16.55 7.48 -0.57
CA PRO A 418 -15.17 7.06 -0.75
C PRO A 418 -14.30 8.19 -1.28
N PHE A 419 -13.06 8.27 -0.78
CA PHE A 419 -12.06 9.27 -1.22
C PHE A 419 -10.90 8.67 -2.02
N ALA A 420 -10.77 7.35 -2.01
CA ALA A 420 -9.74 6.64 -2.75
C ALA A 420 -10.25 5.29 -3.27
N LEU A 421 -9.64 4.83 -4.37
CA LEU A 421 -9.81 3.51 -4.97
C LEU A 421 -8.47 2.79 -4.92
N LEU A 422 -8.41 1.65 -4.23
CA LEU A 422 -7.24 0.77 -4.23
C LEU A 422 -7.49 -0.37 -5.23
N ILE A 423 -6.53 -0.65 -6.10
CA ILE A 423 -6.61 -1.67 -7.13
C ILE A 423 -5.51 -2.71 -6.88
N VAL A 424 -5.88 -3.99 -6.81
CA VAL A 424 -4.94 -5.11 -6.85
C VAL A 424 -4.80 -5.55 -8.29
N ARG A 425 -3.59 -5.46 -8.83
CA ARG A 425 -3.29 -5.83 -10.22
C ARG A 425 -2.08 -6.74 -10.33
N GLU A 426 -1.93 -7.36 -11.49
CA GLU A 426 -0.68 -8.00 -11.88
C GLU A 426 0.43 -6.95 -12.01
N GLY A 427 1.55 -7.22 -11.37
CA GLY A 427 2.79 -6.47 -11.46
C GLY A 427 3.80 -7.14 -12.37
N SER A 428 5.02 -6.62 -12.40
CA SER A 428 6.11 -7.23 -13.16
C SER A 428 6.47 -8.61 -12.58
N ARG A 429 6.93 -9.53 -13.44
CA ARG A 429 7.37 -10.89 -13.07
C ARG A 429 6.35 -11.67 -12.22
N HIS A 430 5.06 -11.61 -12.60
CA HIS A 430 3.95 -12.33 -11.98
C HIS A 430 3.67 -11.97 -10.50
N THR A 431 4.13 -10.80 -10.06
CA THR A 431 3.75 -10.24 -8.74
C THR A 431 2.29 -9.78 -8.74
N ARG A 432 1.69 -9.67 -7.55
CA ARG A 432 0.38 -9.04 -7.35
C ARG A 432 0.53 -7.88 -6.38
N VAL A 433 0.28 -6.69 -6.87
CA VAL A 433 0.62 -5.43 -6.20
C VAL A 433 -0.60 -4.53 -6.05
N THR A 434 -0.54 -3.58 -5.12
CA THR A 434 -1.68 -2.69 -4.81
C THR A 434 -1.36 -1.24 -5.16
N GLU A 435 -2.15 -0.65 -6.04
CA GLU A 435 -2.03 0.75 -6.47
C GLU A 435 -3.22 1.56 -5.98
N GLY A 436 -3.01 2.82 -5.59
CA GLY A 436 -4.07 3.70 -5.09
C GLY A 436 -4.35 4.86 -6.04
N PHE A 437 -5.61 5.27 -6.14
CA PHE A 437 -6.05 6.41 -6.94
C PHE A 437 -7.02 7.29 -6.17
N GLN A 438 -7.01 8.60 -6.48
CA GLN A 438 -8.02 9.54 -6.03
C GLN A 438 -9.41 9.12 -6.52
N PHE A 439 -10.40 9.22 -5.64
CA PHE A 439 -11.79 8.93 -5.94
C PHE A 439 -12.72 9.96 -5.26
N PRO A 440 -13.82 10.41 -5.90
CA PRO A 440 -14.10 10.28 -7.34
C PRO A 440 -13.01 11.01 -8.17
N PRO A 441 -12.89 10.69 -9.48
CA PRO A 441 -11.93 11.37 -10.35
C PRO A 441 -12.28 12.87 -10.46
N PRO A 442 -11.30 13.78 -10.61
CA PRO A 442 -11.55 15.21 -10.71
C PRO A 442 -12.56 15.61 -11.79
N SER A 443 -12.54 14.93 -12.94
CA SER A 443 -13.49 15.11 -14.05
C SER A 443 -14.98 14.93 -13.68
N PHE A 444 -15.29 14.22 -12.59
CA PHE A 444 -16.67 14.10 -12.12
C PHE A 444 -17.13 15.34 -11.37
N LEU A 445 -16.22 16.04 -10.70
CA LEU A 445 -16.50 17.19 -9.84
C LEU A 445 -16.50 18.54 -10.59
N THR A 446 -15.93 18.59 -11.80
CA THR A 446 -16.00 19.78 -12.65
C THR A 446 -17.43 20.01 -13.12
N THR A 447 -18.00 21.16 -12.75
CA THR A 447 -19.26 21.66 -13.32
C THR A 447 -18.95 22.28 -14.66
N ASP A 448 -19.55 21.79 -15.74
CA ASP A 448 -19.52 22.48 -17.03
C ASP A 448 -20.15 23.86 -16.85
N ASN A 449 -19.34 24.91 -16.74
CA ASN A 449 -19.78 26.28 -16.94
C ASN A 449 -20.09 26.45 -18.43
N THR A 450 -21.20 25.88 -18.89
CA THR A 450 -21.84 26.33 -20.11
C THR A 450 -22.50 27.66 -19.75
N GLU A 451 -21.83 28.76 -20.09
CA GLU A 451 -22.49 30.07 -20.12
C GLU A 451 -23.75 29.95 -20.99
N PRO A 452 -24.94 30.29 -20.47
CA PRO A 452 -26.08 30.46 -21.34
C PRO A 452 -25.86 31.74 -22.15
N GLU A 453 -25.80 31.62 -23.47
CA GLU A 453 -26.00 32.76 -24.39
C GLU A 453 -27.37 33.39 -24.07
N GLY A 454 -27.38 34.49 -23.31
CA GLY A 454 -28.63 35.10 -22.86
C GLY A 454 -28.47 36.35 -22.00
N GLU A 455 -28.38 37.49 -22.69
CA GLU A 455 -28.75 38.84 -22.26
C GLU A 455 -27.95 39.53 -21.13
N LEU A 456 -27.17 40.52 -21.57
CA LEU A 456 -26.65 41.64 -20.80
C LEU A 456 -27.73 42.28 -19.91
N GLN A 457 -27.65 42.08 -18.60
CA GLN A 457 -28.17 43.04 -17.62
C GLN A 457 -27.10 43.33 -16.57
N SER A 458 -26.59 44.55 -16.66
CA SER A 458 -25.71 45.21 -15.72
C SER A 458 -26.27 45.18 -14.29
N LYS A 459 -25.58 44.49 -13.38
CA LYS A 459 -25.61 44.80 -11.95
C LYS A 459 -24.19 45.10 -11.50
N GLU A 460 -23.97 46.38 -11.21
CA GLU A 460 -22.78 46.88 -10.52
C GLU A 460 -22.69 46.22 -9.13
N GLY A 461 -21.67 45.39 -8.98
CA GLY A 461 -21.16 44.92 -7.70
C GLY A 461 -19.71 44.54 -7.94
N THR A 462 -18.79 45.17 -7.21
CA THR A 462 -17.36 44.92 -7.26
C THR A 462 -17.06 43.46 -6.91
N HIS A 463 -17.09 42.59 -7.91
CA HIS A 463 -16.51 41.26 -7.86
C HIS A 463 -15.05 41.37 -8.29
N ASP A 464 -14.16 40.88 -7.44
CA ASP A 464 -12.72 41.06 -7.54
C ASP A 464 -12.22 40.22 -8.71
N ALA A 465 -11.90 40.87 -9.84
CA ALA A 465 -11.42 40.19 -11.06
C ALA A 465 -10.15 39.35 -10.83
N LEU A 466 -9.47 39.55 -9.69
CA LEU A 466 -8.33 38.76 -9.24
C LEU A 466 -8.73 37.36 -8.77
N ASP A 467 -9.86 37.22 -8.08
CA ASP A 467 -10.38 35.92 -7.59
C ASP A 467 -10.91 35.07 -8.75
N ASP A 468 -11.53 35.71 -9.75
CA ASP A 468 -11.97 35.03 -10.97
C ASP A 468 -10.77 34.58 -11.82
N LEU A 469 -9.71 35.39 -11.92
CA LEU A 469 -8.47 34.97 -12.60
C LEU A 469 -7.73 33.87 -11.84
N GLN A 470 -7.74 33.91 -10.50
CA GLN A 470 -7.07 32.92 -9.66
C GLN A 470 -7.81 31.57 -9.68
N SER A 471 -9.14 31.58 -9.67
CA SER A 471 -9.96 30.37 -9.84
C SER A 471 -9.84 29.80 -11.25
N THR A 472 -9.79 30.65 -12.28
CA THR A 472 -9.57 30.23 -13.68
C THR A 472 -8.16 29.67 -13.89
N LEU A 473 -7.12 30.25 -13.26
CA LEU A 473 -5.75 29.73 -13.30
C LEU A 473 -5.63 28.41 -12.53
N GLN A 474 -6.35 28.23 -11.42
CA GLN A 474 -6.42 26.97 -10.70
C GLN A 474 -7.15 25.88 -11.50
N SER A 475 -8.22 26.21 -12.22
CA SER A 475 -8.91 25.26 -13.09
C SER A 475 -8.08 24.88 -14.32
N MET A 476 -7.22 25.78 -14.82
CA MET A 476 -6.26 25.46 -15.90
C MET A 476 -5.08 24.59 -15.44
N GLN A 477 -4.86 24.43 -14.13
CA GLN A 477 -3.75 23.64 -13.55
C GLN A 477 -4.17 22.23 -13.09
N LEU A 478 -5.47 21.95 -12.96
CA LEU A 478 -5.98 20.64 -12.56
C LEU A 478 -6.13 19.75 -13.79
N SER A 479 -5.33 18.69 -13.86
CA SER A 479 -5.60 17.59 -14.79
C SER A 479 -6.93 16.93 -14.41
N ASP A 480 -7.76 16.66 -15.42
CA ASP A 480 -9.03 15.93 -15.27
C ASP A 480 -8.85 14.45 -14.87
N ASP A 481 -7.61 13.95 -14.94
CA ASP A 481 -7.25 12.58 -14.59
C ASP A 481 -7.12 12.35 -13.09
N ALA A 482 -7.53 11.16 -12.66
CA ALA A 482 -7.39 10.73 -11.27
C ALA A 482 -5.91 10.63 -10.88
N GLN A 483 -5.54 11.28 -9.78
CA GLN A 483 -4.17 11.25 -9.28
C GLN A 483 -3.85 9.90 -8.61
N SER A 484 -2.68 9.34 -8.91
CA SER A 484 -2.15 8.18 -8.18
C SER A 484 -1.79 8.58 -6.73
N LEU A 485 -2.17 7.73 -5.78
CA LEU A 485 -1.93 7.87 -4.36
C LEU A 485 -0.79 6.94 -3.93
N VAL A 486 0.16 7.49 -3.18
CA VAL A 486 1.26 6.77 -2.55
C VAL A 486 0.70 5.96 -1.38
N ALA A 487 0.75 4.64 -1.50
CA ALA A 487 0.47 3.71 -0.42
C ALA A 487 1.60 3.76 0.64
N PRO A 488 1.34 3.35 1.90
CA PRO A 488 2.38 3.23 2.93
C PRO A 488 3.60 2.44 2.43
N GLY A 489 4.81 2.84 2.86
CA GLY A 489 6.09 2.47 2.21
C GLY A 489 6.34 0.98 1.94
N PHE A 490 5.80 0.09 2.77
CA PHE A 490 5.93 -1.37 2.60
C PHE A 490 5.10 -1.93 1.44
N LEU A 491 3.97 -1.27 1.13
CA LEU A 491 3.12 -1.61 -0.01
C LEU A 491 3.66 -0.98 -1.29
N SER A 492 4.15 0.27 -1.23
CA SER A 492 4.64 0.98 -2.42
C SER A 492 5.88 0.32 -3.04
N ASN A 493 6.81 -0.20 -2.23
CA ASN A 493 8.01 -0.90 -2.71
C ASN A 493 7.68 -2.21 -3.47
N GLY A 494 6.55 -2.85 -3.12
CA GLY A 494 6.06 -4.01 -3.85
C GLY A 494 5.60 -3.64 -5.26
N VAL A 495 4.91 -2.51 -5.41
CA VAL A 495 4.38 -2.02 -6.69
C VAL A 495 5.48 -1.70 -7.70
N THR A 496 6.56 -1.08 -7.24
CA THR A 496 7.64 -0.60 -8.10
C THR A 496 8.69 -1.67 -8.42
N GLY A 497 8.67 -2.81 -7.71
CA GLY A 497 9.58 -3.93 -7.92
C GLY A 497 11.00 -3.59 -7.51
N LEU A 498 11.26 -3.57 -6.20
CA LEU A 498 12.56 -3.27 -5.60
C LEU A 498 13.64 -4.27 -6.05
N SER A 499 14.73 -3.76 -6.64
CA SER A 499 15.81 -4.59 -7.20
C SER A 499 17.12 -4.50 -6.43
N ASP A 500 17.47 -3.32 -5.91
CA ASP A 500 18.71 -3.07 -5.17
C ASP A 500 18.53 -1.89 -4.21
N GLY A 501 19.43 -1.76 -3.23
CA GLY A 501 19.46 -0.60 -2.35
C GLY A 501 20.78 -0.40 -1.61
N GLN A 502 21.06 0.85 -1.24
CA GLN A 502 22.30 1.29 -0.60
C GLN A 502 22.02 2.13 0.65
N LEU A 503 22.64 1.75 1.77
CA LEU A 503 22.60 2.50 3.02
C LEU A 503 23.70 3.57 3.04
N HIS A 504 23.32 4.82 3.30
CA HIS A 504 24.24 5.95 3.38
C HIS A 504 24.11 6.68 4.72
N ARG A 505 25.23 6.86 5.41
CA ARG A 505 25.35 7.75 6.57
C ARG A 505 25.55 9.18 6.10
N LEU A 506 24.81 10.11 6.70
CA LEU A 506 24.84 11.52 6.32
C LEU A 506 25.43 12.40 7.42
N SER A 507 26.02 13.52 7.01
CA SER A 507 26.25 14.65 7.90
C SER A 507 24.91 15.30 8.29
N ARG A 508 24.88 16.05 9.40
CA ARG A 508 23.66 16.77 9.81
C ARG A 508 23.23 17.81 8.77
N ASP A 509 24.19 18.49 8.15
CA ASP A 509 23.93 19.53 7.16
C ASP A 509 23.31 18.92 5.89
N ALA A 510 23.91 17.83 5.37
CA ALA A 510 23.37 17.12 4.20
C ALA A 510 21.95 16.58 4.46
N TYR A 511 21.73 16.00 5.64
CA TYR A 511 20.42 15.51 6.05
C TYR A 511 19.37 16.64 6.12
N GLN A 512 19.71 17.78 6.71
CA GLN A 512 18.81 18.93 6.77
C GLN A 512 18.42 19.40 5.37
N THR A 513 19.36 19.52 4.44
CA THR A 513 19.06 19.93 3.06
C THR A 513 18.13 18.95 2.34
N LEU A 514 18.34 17.64 2.53
CA LEU A 514 17.50 16.59 1.92
C LEU A 514 16.06 16.65 2.46
N VAL A 515 15.90 16.76 3.78
CA VAL A 515 14.60 16.67 4.47
C VAL A 515 13.88 18.02 4.63
N GLN A 516 14.55 19.15 4.42
CA GLN A 516 13.95 20.50 4.42
C GLN A 516 12.76 20.55 3.43
N ASP A 517 11.67 21.23 3.77
CA ASP A 517 10.44 21.29 2.96
C ASP A 517 9.84 19.92 2.60
N SER A 518 10.07 18.90 3.41
CA SER A 518 9.29 17.65 3.42
C SER A 518 7.86 17.89 3.93
N LEU A 519 7.12 18.79 3.26
CA LEU A 519 5.67 18.81 3.35
C LEU A 519 5.18 17.43 2.92
N GLN A 520 4.29 16.85 3.73
CA GLN A 520 3.64 15.59 3.37
C GLN A 520 3.08 15.72 1.95
N PRO A 521 3.29 14.72 1.07
CA PRO A 521 2.72 14.79 -0.26
C PRO A 521 1.20 14.93 -0.15
N ASP A 522 0.59 15.81 -0.94
CA ASP A 522 -0.87 15.86 -1.06
C ASP A 522 -1.44 14.52 -1.56
N ARG A 523 -0.58 13.65 -2.11
CA ARG A 523 -0.88 12.37 -2.76
C ARG A 523 -0.63 11.13 -1.89
N VAL A 524 -0.78 11.18 -0.56
CA VAL A 524 -0.63 9.98 0.30
C VAL A 524 -2.00 9.39 0.66
N LEU A 525 -2.11 8.07 0.67
CA LEU A 525 -3.26 7.37 1.25
C LEU A 525 -3.31 7.63 2.78
N ARG A 526 -4.13 8.59 3.21
CA ARG A 526 -4.20 9.02 4.61
C ARG A 526 -4.96 8.01 5.48
N LEU A 527 -4.22 7.13 6.15
CA LEU A 527 -4.74 6.21 7.16
C LEU A 527 -4.78 6.89 8.54
N ARG A 528 -5.84 6.64 9.32
CA ARG A 528 -6.11 7.37 10.58
C ARG A 528 -6.09 6.49 11.82
N ALA A 529 -5.97 5.18 11.66
CA ALA A 529 -6.12 4.22 12.74
C ALA A 529 -4.89 4.17 13.65
N GLY A 530 -5.15 4.13 14.95
CA GLY A 530 -4.18 3.80 15.97
C GLY A 530 -3.07 4.82 16.22
N PHE A 531 -2.19 4.44 17.14
CA PHE A 531 -0.99 5.17 17.53
C PHE A 531 0.14 4.19 17.81
N ALA A 532 1.36 4.59 17.49
CA ALA A 532 2.57 3.83 17.77
C ALA A 532 3.48 4.62 18.71
N TYR A 533 4.11 3.93 19.66
CA TYR A 533 5.00 4.53 20.65
C TYR A 533 6.29 3.74 20.77
N LEU A 534 7.40 4.41 21.07
CA LEU A 534 8.63 3.74 21.47
C LEU A 534 8.37 2.88 22.70
N ASN A 535 8.75 1.61 22.63
CA ASN A 535 8.74 0.72 23.77
C ASN A 535 9.88 1.12 24.73
N THR A 536 9.52 1.60 25.93
CA THR A 536 10.47 2.16 26.91
C THR A 536 11.06 1.13 27.87
N GLN A 537 10.85 -0.18 27.65
CA GLN A 537 11.41 -1.21 28.52
C GLN A 537 12.95 -1.19 28.57
N ASN A 538 13.61 -0.63 27.55
CA ASN A 538 15.04 -0.34 27.55
C ASN A 538 15.32 1.15 27.81
N SER A 539 15.76 1.50 29.02
CA SER A 539 16.06 2.89 29.44
C SER A 539 17.12 3.60 28.56
N GLU A 540 17.95 2.84 27.85
CA GLU A 540 18.99 3.37 26.97
C GLU A 540 18.50 3.73 25.55
N ALA A 541 17.27 3.35 25.17
CA ALA A 541 16.72 3.59 23.83
C ALA A 541 16.65 5.09 23.48
N GLY A 542 16.49 5.97 24.48
CA GLY A 542 16.48 7.43 24.30
C GLY A 542 17.81 8.04 23.83
N LEU A 543 18.92 7.29 23.89
CA LEU A 543 20.23 7.73 23.36
C LEU A 543 20.35 7.55 21.84
N SER A 544 19.45 6.78 21.23
CA SER A 544 19.41 6.57 19.77
C SER A 544 19.23 7.87 18.98
N LYS A 545 18.64 8.91 19.57
CA LYS A 545 18.50 10.24 18.96
C LYS A 545 19.83 10.92 18.60
N TYR A 546 20.93 10.47 19.20
CA TYR A 546 22.27 10.99 18.92
C TYR A 546 22.97 10.26 17.77
N GLN A 547 22.37 9.21 17.23
CA GLN A 547 22.92 8.52 16.07
C GLN A 547 22.91 9.43 14.84
N PRO A 548 23.90 9.26 13.94
CA PRO A 548 23.93 10.01 12.71
C PRO A 548 22.69 9.68 11.86
N PRO A 549 22.16 10.67 11.13
CA PRO A 549 21.08 10.43 10.18
C PRO A 549 21.54 9.51 9.06
N ARG A 550 20.60 8.73 8.53
CA ARG A 550 20.84 7.77 7.46
C ARG A 550 19.72 7.78 6.45
N ILE A 551 20.10 7.60 5.20
CA ILE A 551 19.16 7.37 4.12
C ILE A 551 19.41 6.01 3.49
N LEU A 552 18.34 5.42 2.97
CA LEU A 552 18.37 4.26 2.11
C LEU A 552 17.99 4.70 0.71
N ILE A 553 18.87 4.44 -0.26
CA ILE A 553 18.64 4.73 -1.68
C ILE A 553 18.29 3.42 -2.36
N THR A 554 17.16 3.34 -3.03
CA THR A 554 16.63 2.11 -3.64
C THR A 554 16.41 2.26 -5.13
N SER A 555 16.70 1.23 -5.92
CA SER A 555 16.42 1.17 -7.35
C SER A 555 15.28 0.21 -7.66
N HIS A 556 14.47 0.56 -8.64
CA HIS A 556 13.20 -0.13 -8.94
C HIS A 556 13.09 -0.57 -10.39
N SER A 557 12.28 -1.59 -10.65
CA SER A 557 12.04 -2.14 -11.99
C SER A 557 11.37 -1.16 -12.95
N ASN A 558 10.65 -0.17 -12.42
CA ASN A 558 10.04 0.92 -13.20
C ASN A 558 11.03 2.05 -13.54
N LEU A 559 12.35 1.85 -13.37
CA LEU A 559 13.40 2.83 -13.63
C LEU A 559 13.34 4.09 -12.74
N ALA A 560 12.80 3.95 -11.52
CA ALA A 560 12.88 4.98 -10.49
C ALA A 560 14.00 4.67 -9.49
N VAL A 561 14.65 5.73 -8.99
CA VAL A 561 15.49 5.69 -7.78
C VAL A 561 14.79 6.48 -6.69
N GLN A 562 14.53 5.83 -5.54
CA GLN A 562 13.78 6.40 -4.41
C GLN A 562 14.66 6.49 -3.17
N LEU A 563 14.47 7.55 -2.40
CA LEU A 563 15.19 7.81 -1.14
C LEU A 563 14.24 7.67 0.06
N TRP A 564 14.75 7.02 1.10
CA TRP A 564 14.03 6.75 2.35
C TRP A 564 14.86 7.20 3.55
N ASP A 565 14.24 7.85 4.52
CA ASP A 565 14.89 8.17 5.79
C ASP A 565 14.76 6.98 6.76
N VAL A 566 15.91 6.44 7.17
CA VAL A 566 16.06 5.32 8.12
C VAL A 566 16.76 5.76 9.40
N SER A 567 16.69 7.05 9.71
CA SER A 567 17.29 7.64 10.91
C SER A 567 16.59 7.17 12.18
N ALA A 568 17.37 6.82 13.19
CA ALA A 568 16.85 6.35 14.47
C ALA A 568 16.00 7.41 15.20
N SER A 569 16.21 8.70 14.91
CA SER A 569 15.43 9.83 15.44
C SER A 569 13.93 9.69 15.18
N LEU A 570 13.53 9.07 14.06
CA LEU A 570 12.12 8.86 13.70
C LEU A 570 11.37 7.95 14.69
N LEU A 571 12.10 7.13 15.45
CA LEU A 571 11.55 6.14 16.37
C LEU A 571 11.61 6.57 17.85
N THR A 572 11.96 7.83 18.13
CA THR A 572 12.28 8.25 19.50
C THR A 572 11.09 8.72 20.34
N ASN A 573 9.91 8.89 19.73
CA ASN A 573 8.72 9.36 20.43
C ASN A 573 8.13 8.27 21.34
N ALA A 574 8.05 8.56 22.64
CA ALA A 574 7.44 7.73 23.66
C ALA A 574 6.15 8.39 24.20
N ARG A 575 5.31 7.61 24.90
CA ARG A 575 4.05 8.11 25.48
C ARG A 575 4.28 9.39 26.31
N PRO A 576 3.42 10.42 26.18
CA PRO A 576 2.14 10.43 25.45
C PRO A 576 2.23 10.76 23.94
N ASN A 577 3.43 11.07 23.42
CA ASN A 577 3.60 11.53 22.05
C ASN A 577 3.77 10.33 21.10
N PRO A 578 2.91 10.15 20.10
CA PRO A 578 3.04 9.06 19.14
C PRO A 578 4.18 9.31 18.14
N VAL A 579 4.60 8.27 17.44
CA VAL A 579 5.46 8.36 16.26
C VAL A 579 4.74 9.16 15.17
N GLU A 580 5.44 10.11 14.55
CA GLU A 580 4.87 11.06 13.57
C GLU A 580 5.20 10.70 12.11
N TYR A 581 6.21 9.86 11.89
CA TYR A 581 6.72 9.51 10.57
C TYR A 581 6.72 8.00 10.36
N GLU A 582 6.57 7.56 9.11
CA GLU A 582 6.76 6.15 8.76
C GLU A 582 8.23 5.76 8.99
N PHE A 583 8.52 4.46 9.07
CA PHE A 583 9.90 3.99 9.17
C PHE A 583 10.06 2.70 8.37
N PRO A 584 10.78 2.72 7.24
CA PRO A 584 11.47 3.88 6.64
C PRO A 584 10.51 4.99 6.21
N ASN A 585 10.88 6.27 6.38
CA ASN A 585 10.05 7.39 5.96
C ASN A 585 10.32 7.73 4.47
N PRO A 586 9.33 7.66 3.57
CA PRO A 586 9.53 7.98 2.16
C PRO A 586 9.86 9.46 1.94
N LEU A 587 10.78 9.76 1.02
CA LEU A 587 11.13 11.12 0.59
C LEU A 587 10.76 11.33 -0.89
N PRO A 588 9.47 11.39 -1.26
CA PRO A 588 9.03 11.29 -2.65
C PRO A 588 9.49 12.44 -3.55
N ARG A 589 9.71 13.65 -2.99
CA ARG A 589 10.27 14.80 -3.72
C ARG A 589 11.72 14.58 -4.17
N LEU A 590 12.40 13.57 -3.62
CA LEU A 590 13.75 13.17 -3.99
C LEU A 590 13.78 12.05 -5.03
N THR A 591 12.63 11.57 -5.48
CA THR A 591 12.56 10.48 -6.47
C THR A 591 13.15 10.93 -7.80
N MET A 592 14.06 10.13 -8.35
CA MET A 592 14.63 10.31 -9.68
C MET A 592 13.95 9.33 -10.64
N ASP A 593 13.21 9.87 -11.61
CA ASP A 593 12.56 9.08 -12.65
C ASP A 593 13.39 9.12 -13.94
N LEU A 594 13.93 7.97 -14.35
CA LEU A 594 14.71 7.87 -15.58
C LEU A 594 13.81 7.75 -16.82
N LYS A 595 12.53 7.34 -16.70
CA LYS A 595 11.63 7.26 -17.86
C LYS A 595 11.51 8.62 -18.53
N LEU A 596 11.37 9.68 -17.74
CA LEU A 596 11.34 11.08 -18.20
C LEU A 596 12.52 11.42 -19.14
N VAL A 597 13.73 11.00 -18.76
CA VAL A 597 14.96 11.24 -19.55
C VAL A 597 14.97 10.37 -20.81
N LEU A 598 14.55 9.12 -20.70
CA LEU A 598 14.57 8.16 -21.80
C LEU A 598 13.52 8.45 -22.88
N THR A 599 12.42 9.11 -22.52
CA THR A 599 11.36 9.52 -23.45
C THR A 599 11.59 10.90 -24.07
N ASP A 600 12.59 11.66 -23.60
CA ASP A 600 12.91 12.98 -24.17
C ASP A 600 13.30 12.85 -25.66
N ALA A 601 12.75 13.73 -26.50
CA ALA A 601 12.91 13.67 -27.94
C ALA A 601 14.36 13.82 -28.43
N ARG A 602 15.25 14.44 -27.63
CA ARG A 602 16.69 14.59 -27.93
C ARG A 602 17.46 13.33 -27.53
N VAL A 603 17.01 12.65 -26.48
CA VAL A 603 17.67 11.47 -25.93
C VAL A 603 17.23 10.21 -26.67
N ALA A 604 15.93 9.96 -26.81
CA ALA A 604 15.35 8.73 -27.32
C ALA A 604 15.97 8.23 -28.65
N PRO A 605 16.26 9.09 -29.65
CA PRO A 605 16.88 8.65 -30.91
C PRO A 605 18.35 8.22 -30.77
N THR A 606 19.04 8.64 -29.71
CA THR A 606 20.47 8.34 -29.47
C THR A 606 20.69 7.04 -28.71
N LEU A 607 19.64 6.53 -28.06
CA LEU A 607 19.69 5.35 -27.22
C LEU A 607 19.81 4.07 -28.06
N SER A 608 20.43 3.06 -27.46
CA SER A 608 20.44 1.72 -28.05
C SER A 608 19.02 1.14 -28.14
N ARG A 609 18.68 0.44 -29.23
CA ARG A 609 17.43 -0.32 -29.35
C ARG A 609 17.52 -1.57 -28.47
N SER A 610 17.17 -1.44 -27.20
CA SER A 610 17.05 -2.54 -26.25
C SER A 610 15.71 -2.41 -25.53
N ASP A 611 14.94 -3.48 -25.55
CA ASP A 611 13.62 -3.55 -24.90
C ASP A 611 13.73 -3.80 -23.38
N CYS A 612 14.92 -4.13 -22.88
CA CYS A 612 15.16 -4.46 -21.47
C CYS A 612 16.22 -3.53 -20.85
N ARG A 613 15.80 -2.31 -20.48
CA ARG A 613 16.63 -1.40 -19.66
C ARG A 613 16.33 -1.63 -18.19
N MET A 614 17.37 -1.78 -17.38
CA MET A 614 17.27 -1.86 -15.92
C MET A 614 18.34 -0.96 -15.32
N ILE A 615 18.11 -0.46 -14.10
CA ILE A 615 19.14 0.24 -13.34
C ILE A 615 20.22 -0.78 -12.95
N SER A 616 21.49 -0.44 -13.15
CA SER A 616 22.64 -1.30 -12.91
C SER A 616 23.47 -0.83 -11.72
N ILE A 617 23.87 0.44 -11.69
CA ILE A 617 24.67 1.03 -10.60
C ILE A 617 24.06 2.39 -10.24
N VAL A 618 23.90 2.62 -8.94
CA VAL A 618 23.60 3.94 -8.37
C VAL A 618 24.82 4.38 -7.56
N ASP A 619 25.30 5.59 -7.76
CA ASP A 619 26.38 6.17 -6.96
C ASP A 619 25.97 7.58 -6.49
N PHE A 620 25.98 7.78 -5.18
CA PHE A 620 25.46 8.98 -4.53
C PHE A 620 26.53 9.66 -3.69
N THR A 621 26.65 10.98 -3.82
CA THR A 621 27.60 11.79 -3.08
C THR A 621 26.88 12.71 -2.08
N SER A 622 27.11 12.47 -0.79
CA SER A 622 26.43 13.25 0.27
C SER A 622 26.93 14.70 0.40
N GLY A 623 28.13 15.02 -0.10
CA GLY A 623 28.71 16.35 -0.02
C GLY A 623 28.17 17.30 -1.08
N SER A 624 28.18 16.88 -2.36
CA SER A 624 27.61 17.65 -3.48
C SER A 624 26.11 17.41 -3.69
N LEU A 625 25.52 16.39 -3.04
CA LEU A 625 24.13 15.97 -3.22
C LEU A 625 23.83 15.70 -4.70
N GLU A 626 24.74 14.98 -5.35
CA GLU A 626 24.63 14.50 -6.72
C GLU A 626 24.44 12.98 -6.73
N CYS A 627 23.82 12.49 -7.80
CA CYS A 627 23.61 11.07 -7.99
C CYS A 627 23.87 10.69 -9.45
N ALA A 628 24.69 9.67 -9.67
CA ALA A 628 24.89 9.04 -10.97
C ALA A 628 24.13 7.72 -11.01
N VAL A 629 23.35 7.49 -12.07
CA VAL A 629 22.56 6.27 -12.27
C VAL A 629 22.91 5.67 -13.62
N SER A 630 23.43 4.45 -13.62
CA SER A 630 23.75 3.71 -14.85
C SER A 630 22.66 2.71 -15.21
N LEU A 631 22.43 2.54 -16.51
CA LEU A 631 21.54 1.54 -17.07
C LEU A 631 22.31 0.31 -17.54
N SER A 632 21.64 -0.84 -17.58
CA SER A 632 22.17 -2.12 -18.09
C SER A 632 22.70 -2.02 -19.53
N THR A 633 22.22 -1.05 -20.29
CA THR A 633 22.61 -0.76 -21.68
C THR A 633 23.86 0.11 -21.81
N GLY A 634 24.34 0.73 -20.72
CA GLY A 634 25.59 1.50 -20.68
C GLY A 634 25.46 3.00 -20.51
N GLU A 635 24.26 3.56 -20.63
CA GLU A 635 24.00 4.98 -20.43
C GLU A 635 24.09 5.35 -18.94
N VAL A 636 24.59 6.55 -18.64
CA VAL A 636 24.69 7.09 -17.27
C VAL A 636 24.00 8.44 -17.20
N VAL A 637 23.03 8.58 -16.30
CA VAL A 637 22.30 9.83 -16.05
C VAL A 637 22.80 10.43 -14.74
N LEU A 638 23.13 11.73 -14.77
CA LEU A 638 23.53 12.50 -13.60
C LEU A 638 22.40 13.41 -13.15
N TYR A 639 22.13 13.36 -11.85
CA TYR A 639 21.18 14.20 -11.15
C TYR A 639 21.91 15.07 -10.12
N HIS A 640 21.41 16.29 -9.92
CA HIS A 640 21.85 17.18 -8.86
C HIS A 640 20.64 17.70 -8.09
N MET A 641 20.85 18.05 -6.82
CA MET A 641 19.85 18.73 -6.01
C MET A 641 20.12 20.24 -5.99
N GLY A 642 19.25 21.07 -6.58
CA GLY A 642 19.45 22.53 -6.61
C GLY A 642 18.35 23.32 -7.34
N SER A 643 18.29 24.64 -7.10
CA SER A 643 17.42 25.57 -7.83
C SER A 643 17.96 25.85 -9.23
N SER A 644 17.07 26.14 -10.19
CA SER A 644 17.37 26.47 -11.59
C SER A 644 18.36 27.62 -11.83
N ASP A 645 18.72 28.37 -10.79
CA ASP A 645 19.55 29.58 -10.85
C ASP A 645 21.04 29.37 -10.57
N GLU A 646 21.49 28.15 -10.24
CA GLU A 646 22.94 27.88 -10.20
C GLU A 646 23.46 27.73 -11.63
N GLY A 647 23.98 28.84 -12.16
CA GLY A 647 24.50 28.94 -13.53
C GLY A 647 25.49 27.83 -13.85
N PHE A 648 25.03 26.83 -14.60
CA PHE A 648 25.91 26.02 -15.40
C PHE A 648 26.40 26.90 -16.55
N ASP A 649 27.71 27.07 -16.68
CA ASP A 649 28.27 27.78 -17.82
C ASP A 649 27.81 27.11 -19.13
N ASP A 650 27.49 27.94 -20.13
CA ASP A 650 26.90 27.58 -21.42
C ASP A 650 27.93 26.87 -22.35
N PHE A 651 28.54 25.80 -21.86
CA PHE A 651 29.53 25.01 -22.59
C PHE A 651 28.84 23.98 -23.48
N LYS A 652 29.26 23.94 -24.75
CA LYS A 652 28.84 22.88 -25.68
C LYS A 652 29.38 21.53 -25.19
N PRO A 653 28.52 20.53 -24.90
CA PRO A 653 28.97 19.23 -24.40
C PRO A 653 29.80 18.47 -25.45
N ASP A 654 30.79 17.71 -24.98
CA ASP A 654 31.61 16.84 -25.83
C ASP A 654 30.78 15.73 -26.51
N GLU A 655 31.28 15.17 -27.61
CA GLU A 655 30.64 14.03 -28.29
C GLU A 655 30.43 12.84 -27.33
N GLY A 656 29.18 12.40 -27.17
CA GLY A 656 28.79 11.36 -26.21
C GLY A 656 28.23 11.90 -24.89
N LEU A 657 28.20 13.22 -24.71
CA LEU A 657 27.52 13.90 -23.61
C LEU A 657 26.29 14.65 -24.14
N VAL A 658 25.19 14.61 -23.38
CA VAL A 658 23.93 15.29 -23.71
C VAL A 658 23.48 16.10 -22.50
N SER A 659 23.36 17.42 -22.66
CA SER A 659 22.83 18.30 -21.62
C SER A 659 21.32 18.06 -21.43
N LEU A 660 20.89 17.99 -20.17
CA LEU A 660 19.49 17.78 -19.77
C LEU A 660 18.92 18.95 -18.96
N GLN A 661 19.64 20.08 -18.88
CA GLN A 661 19.25 21.22 -18.04
C GLN A 661 17.84 21.78 -18.37
N ASP A 662 17.45 21.76 -19.65
CA ASP A 662 16.13 22.21 -20.09
C ASP A 662 15.00 21.20 -19.87
N LEU A 663 15.30 20.03 -19.29
CA LEU A 663 14.29 18.99 -19.08
C LEU A 663 13.30 19.44 -17.99
N SER A 664 12.02 19.47 -18.36
CA SER A 664 10.94 19.80 -17.44
C SER A 664 10.67 18.60 -16.51
N CYS A 665 10.98 18.77 -15.23
CA CYS A 665 10.71 17.77 -14.19
C CYS A 665 9.32 17.99 -13.57
N LEU A 666 8.82 16.98 -12.85
CA LEU A 666 7.57 17.08 -12.09
C LEU A 666 7.61 18.25 -11.09
N PRO A 667 6.49 18.97 -10.88
CA PRO A 667 6.41 20.03 -9.87
C PRO A 667 6.81 19.51 -8.48
N GLY A 668 7.76 20.19 -7.85
CA GLY A 668 8.23 19.86 -6.49
C GLY A 668 9.33 18.80 -6.41
N SER A 669 9.77 18.21 -7.53
CA SER A 669 10.99 17.37 -7.58
C SER A 669 12.23 18.20 -7.26
N LYS A 670 13.06 17.71 -6.32
CA LYS A 670 14.32 18.37 -5.92
C LYS A 670 15.53 17.90 -6.72
N PHE A 671 15.59 16.61 -7.07
CA PHE A 671 16.64 16.10 -7.95
C PHE A 671 16.25 16.34 -9.40
N ARG A 672 17.14 17.00 -10.15
CA ARG A 672 16.95 17.27 -11.58
C ARG A 672 18.06 16.60 -12.37
N PRO A 673 17.74 15.91 -13.48
CA PRO A 673 18.75 15.40 -14.38
C PRO A 673 19.40 16.58 -15.12
N TYR A 674 20.72 16.59 -15.20
CA TYR A 674 21.45 17.69 -15.86
C TYR A 674 22.39 17.22 -16.96
N LEU A 675 22.86 15.98 -16.91
CA LEU A 675 23.80 15.43 -17.88
C LEU A 675 23.54 13.94 -18.13
N LEU A 676 23.51 13.54 -19.40
CA LEU A 676 23.51 12.16 -19.84
C LEU A 676 24.86 11.83 -20.51
N VAL A 677 25.49 10.75 -20.07
CA VAL A 677 26.66 10.14 -20.72
C VAL A 677 26.20 8.94 -21.55
N ASN A 678 26.29 9.08 -22.87
CA ASN A 678 25.99 8.03 -23.85
C ASN A 678 27.24 7.74 -24.68
N ALA A 679 28.19 7.01 -24.08
CA ALA A 679 29.48 6.71 -24.72
C ALA A 679 29.42 5.60 -25.79
N LYS A 680 28.31 4.85 -25.86
CA LYS A 680 28.12 3.69 -26.77
C LYS A 680 29.22 2.63 -26.63
N LYS A 681 29.67 2.36 -25.39
CA LYS A 681 30.73 1.38 -25.06
C LYS A 681 30.21 0.06 -24.46
N GLY A 682 28.89 -0.14 -24.44
CA GLY A 682 28.25 -1.30 -23.82
C GLY A 682 28.00 -1.09 -22.32
N PRO A 683 27.75 -2.17 -21.55
CA PRO A 683 27.39 -2.06 -20.13
C PRO A 683 28.51 -1.46 -19.28
N VAL A 684 28.13 -0.65 -18.29
CA VAL A 684 29.04 -0.08 -17.28
C VAL A 684 29.48 -1.20 -16.33
N SER A 685 30.78 -1.32 -16.11
CA SER A 685 31.37 -2.28 -15.16
C SER A 685 31.63 -1.67 -13.78
N ALA A 686 31.99 -0.40 -13.72
CA ALA A 686 32.18 0.35 -12.48
C ALA A 686 31.99 1.85 -12.72
N MET A 687 31.58 2.55 -11.68
CA MET A 687 31.33 3.99 -11.70
C MET A 687 31.75 4.59 -10.36
N SER A 688 32.32 5.79 -10.37
CA SER A 688 32.62 6.55 -9.15
C SER A 688 32.49 8.05 -9.40
N LEU A 689 31.60 8.69 -8.63
CA LEU A 689 31.33 10.12 -8.59
C LEU A 689 32.07 10.76 -7.41
N ALA A 690 32.71 11.89 -7.64
CA ALA A 690 33.40 12.68 -6.62
C ALA A 690 32.63 13.97 -6.32
N ASP A 691 32.59 14.37 -5.05
CA ASP A 691 32.11 15.69 -4.59
C ASP A 691 32.84 16.88 -5.24
N ALA A 692 33.97 16.62 -5.92
CA ALA A 692 34.73 17.60 -6.67
C ALA A 692 34.16 17.91 -8.08
N GLY A 693 33.02 17.29 -8.46
CA GLY A 693 32.40 17.44 -9.77
C GLY A 693 33.09 16.63 -10.87
N LEU A 694 33.52 15.41 -10.53
CA LEU A 694 34.22 14.50 -11.45
C LEU A 694 33.56 13.13 -11.40
N LEU A 695 33.35 12.54 -12.57
CA LEU A 695 32.79 11.20 -12.73
C LEU A 695 33.77 10.32 -13.49
N ALA A 696 34.07 9.14 -12.96
CA ALA A 696 34.81 8.09 -13.65
C ALA A 696 33.85 6.94 -13.99
N ILE A 697 33.87 6.49 -15.24
CA ILE A 697 33.02 5.40 -15.75
C ILE A 697 33.91 4.41 -16.48
N SER A 698 33.81 3.13 -16.12
CA SER A 698 34.41 2.05 -16.88
C SER A 698 33.37 1.13 -17.47
N TYR A 699 33.71 0.52 -18.59
CA TYR A 699 32.82 -0.36 -19.35
C TYR A 699 33.40 -1.77 -19.44
N GLN A 700 32.52 -2.75 -19.69
CA GLN A 700 32.92 -4.16 -19.84
C GLN A 700 33.88 -4.41 -21.00
N ASP A 701 33.93 -3.52 -22.00
CA ASP A 701 34.90 -3.57 -23.10
C ASP A 701 36.34 -3.17 -22.67
N GLY A 702 36.51 -2.76 -21.41
CA GLY A 702 37.78 -2.34 -20.82
C GLY A 702 38.08 -0.84 -20.96
N SER A 703 37.19 -0.05 -21.55
CA SER A 703 37.37 1.40 -21.65
C SER A 703 37.13 2.11 -20.31
N LEU A 704 37.80 3.24 -20.14
CA LEU A 704 37.68 4.14 -18.99
C LEU A 704 37.49 5.57 -19.50
N ILE A 705 36.48 6.25 -18.97
CA ILE A 705 36.15 7.64 -19.29
C ILE A 705 36.15 8.43 -17.98
N ILE A 706 36.78 9.60 -17.99
CA ILE A 706 36.68 10.57 -16.89
C ILE A 706 36.04 11.85 -17.41
N VAL A 707 35.01 12.31 -16.72
CA VAL A 707 34.18 13.47 -17.07
C VAL A 707 34.28 14.52 -15.97
N ASP A 708 34.55 15.77 -16.33
CA ASP A 708 34.32 16.93 -15.46
C ASP A 708 32.86 17.36 -15.65
N THR A 709 32.03 17.08 -14.65
CA THR A 709 30.57 17.25 -14.73
C THR A 709 30.17 18.73 -14.68
N ARG A 710 31.02 19.59 -14.12
CA ARG A 710 30.76 21.03 -13.95
C ARG A 710 30.78 21.78 -15.27
N VAL A 711 31.63 21.34 -16.20
CA VAL A 711 31.78 21.93 -17.55
C VAL A 711 31.36 20.97 -18.66
N SER A 712 30.75 19.83 -18.31
CA SER A 712 30.31 18.79 -19.25
C SER A 712 31.38 18.38 -20.28
N ARG A 713 32.61 18.10 -19.79
CA ARG A 713 33.77 17.80 -20.64
C ARG A 713 34.41 16.47 -20.29
N ILE A 714 34.82 15.71 -21.30
CA ILE A 714 35.57 14.46 -21.11
C ILE A 714 37.07 14.79 -21.01
N ILE A 715 37.65 14.60 -19.82
CA ILE A 715 39.06 14.88 -19.56
C ILE A 715 39.98 13.72 -19.96
N MET A 716 39.44 12.50 -20.04
CA MET A 716 40.18 11.33 -20.51
C MET A 716 39.28 10.28 -21.14
N ARG A 717 39.78 9.68 -22.23
CA ARG A 717 39.25 8.47 -22.86
C ARG A 717 40.38 7.46 -23.00
N SER A 718 40.22 6.30 -22.39
CA SER A 718 41.10 5.14 -22.59
C SER A 718 40.29 4.04 -23.25
N ASP A 719 40.71 3.58 -24.43
CA ASP A 719 40.05 2.47 -25.14
C ASP A 719 40.59 1.11 -24.65
N GLY A 720 39.71 0.15 -24.38
CA GLY A 720 40.08 -1.17 -23.86
C GLY A 720 40.82 -2.10 -24.86
N LYS A 721 40.85 -1.75 -26.15
CA LYS A 721 41.54 -2.54 -27.19
C LYS A 721 43.00 -2.13 -27.33
N ALA A 722 43.89 -2.72 -26.54
CA ALA A 722 45.32 -2.66 -26.85
C ALA A 722 45.63 -3.44 -28.15
N LYS A 723 46.22 -2.75 -29.13
CA LYS A 723 46.80 -3.35 -30.34
C LYS A 723 47.98 -4.26 -29.96
N ASN A 724 47.73 -5.51 -29.59
CA ASN A 724 48.78 -6.52 -29.49
C ASN A 724 49.21 -6.97 -30.90
N ARG A 725 50.12 -6.20 -31.50
CA ARG A 725 51.04 -6.75 -32.51
C ARG A 725 52.04 -7.62 -31.76
N HIS A 726 52.03 -8.92 -32.09
CA HIS A 726 52.98 -9.97 -31.68
C HIS A 726 52.70 -10.70 -30.36
N SER A 727 51.78 -11.67 -30.38
CA SER A 727 52.04 -12.97 -29.73
C SER A 727 51.32 -14.10 -30.47
N LEU A 728 52.11 -15.01 -31.04
CA LEU A 728 51.68 -16.30 -31.58
C LEU A 728 51.76 -17.31 -30.43
N GLY A 729 50.66 -18.00 -30.07
CA GLY A 729 50.74 -19.18 -29.19
C GLY A 729 49.45 -19.62 -28.48
N LEU A 730 48.82 -20.66 -29.03
CA LEU A 730 48.00 -21.75 -28.44
C LEU A 730 46.83 -21.49 -27.45
N HIS A 731 45.61 -21.70 -28.00
CA HIS A 731 44.40 -22.39 -27.52
C HIS A 731 43.86 -22.32 -26.06
N LEU A 732 42.57 -21.92 -26.03
CA LEU A 732 41.45 -22.35 -25.17
C LEU A 732 41.41 -21.89 -23.69
N LYS A 733 40.82 -20.71 -23.49
CA LYS A 733 39.70 -20.41 -22.57
C LYS A 733 39.08 -19.09 -23.05
N ASN A 734 37.74 -18.94 -23.00
CA ASN A 734 37.07 -17.67 -23.32
C ASN A 734 37.78 -16.53 -22.59
N SER A 735 38.52 -15.67 -23.30
CA SER A 735 39.22 -14.55 -22.66
C SER A 735 38.21 -13.47 -22.35
N GLU A 736 37.67 -13.47 -21.12
CA GLU A 736 36.97 -12.31 -20.60
C GLU A 736 37.90 -11.08 -20.73
N THR A 737 37.34 -9.98 -21.22
CA THR A 737 38.07 -8.72 -21.38
C THR A 737 38.47 -8.17 -20.01
N ASP A 738 39.77 -7.90 -19.83
CA ASP A 738 40.32 -7.33 -18.59
C ASP A 738 39.91 -5.86 -18.44
N HIS A 739 38.78 -5.65 -17.77
CA HIS A 739 38.13 -4.37 -17.55
C HIS A 739 38.31 -3.86 -16.12
N PHE A 740 38.09 -2.56 -15.92
CA PHE A 740 38.10 -1.96 -14.59
C PHE A 740 36.83 -2.35 -13.83
N GLN A 741 37.01 -2.90 -12.63
CA GLN A 741 35.96 -3.44 -11.78
C GLN A 741 35.68 -2.54 -10.57
N CYS A 742 36.67 -1.74 -10.14
CA CYS A 742 36.51 -0.81 -9.02
C CYS A 742 37.21 0.51 -9.32
N LEU A 743 36.54 1.61 -8.95
CA LEU A 743 37.02 2.98 -9.11
C LEU A 743 36.89 3.68 -7.75
N LEU A 744 37.92 4.44 -7.33
CA LEU A 744 37.90 5.20 -6.09
C LEU A 744 38.56 6.55 -6.26
N TRP A 745 37.81 7.62 -6.00
CA TRP A 745 38.34 8.98 -5.87
C TRP A 745 38.89 9.23 -4.47
N THR A 746 40.07 9.83 -4.39
CA THR A 746 40.75 10.12 -3.11
C THR A 746 41.60 11.38 -3.20
N VAL A 747 41.77 12.07 -2.06
CA VAL A 747 42.74 13.17 -1.92
C VAL A 747 43.80 12.74 -0.91
N CYS A 748 44.99 12.40 -1.40
CA CYS A 748 46.04 11.82 -0.59
C CYS A 748 47.45 12.00 -1.20
N PRO A 749 48.51 11.91 -0.36
CA PRO A 749 49.89 11.81 -0.84
C PRO A 749 50.20 10.40 -1.36
N ILE A 750 51.35 10.27 -2.01
CA ILE A 750 51.96 8.99 -2.39
C ILE A 750 53.40 8.90 -1.89
N SER A 751 54.02 7.73 -1.96
CA SER A 751 55.38 7.52 -1.43
C SER A 751 56.43 8.44 -2.08
N SER A 752 56.26 8.80 -3.36
CA SER A 752 57.14 9.71 -4.10
C SER A 752 56.77 11.20 -3.96
N GLU A 753 55.55 11.52 -3.51
CA GLU A 753 55.03 12.88 -3.43
C GLU A 753 54.20 13.07 -2.16
N ARG A 754 54.75 13.85 -1.22
CA ARG A 754 54.13 14.13 0.07
C ARG A 754 52.96 15.11 0.03
N GLN A 755 52.79 15.86 -1.06
CA GLN A 755 51.68 16.79 -1.18
C GLN A 755 50.39 16.02 -1.56
N PRO A 756 49.29 16.19 -0.81
CA PRO A 756 48.03 15.56 -1.17
C PRO A 756 47.50 16.14 -2.48
N ARG A 757 47.13 15.26 -3.41
CA ARG A 757 46.49 15.63 -4.69
C ARG A 757 45.22 14.80 -4.89
N LEU A 758 44.34 15.28 -5.76
CA LEU A 758 43.21 14.51 -6.23
C LEU A 758 43.69 13.36 -7.12
N ARG A 759 43.27 12.14 -6.80
CA ARG A 759 43.69 10.93 -7.51
C ARG A 759 42.50 10.00 -7.73
N LEU A 760 42.53 9.27 -8.84
CA LEU A 760 41.63 8.16 -9.14
C LEU A 760 42.42 6.87 -9.09
N ILE A 761 42.00 5.95 -8.22
CA ILE A 761 42.46 4.57 -8.23
C ILE A 761 41.50 3.76 -9.10
N ALA A 762 42.01 3.09 -10.12
CA ALA A 762 41.24 2.24 -11.01
C ALA A 762 41.81 0.83 -11.02
N ALA A 763 41.03 -0.13 -10.51
CA ALA A 763 41.44 -1.52 -10.36
C ALA A 763 40.75 -2.44 -11.36
N LYS A 764 41.54 -3.31 -12.02
CA LYS A 764 41.03 -4.27 -13.00
C LYS A 764 40.75 -5.65 -12.41
N THR A 765 39.94 -6.45 -13.11
CA THR A 765 39.66 -7.85 -12.76
C THR A 765 40.93 -8.70 -12.68
N SER A 766 41.94 -8.46 -13.53
CA SER A 766 43.25 -9.14 -13.45
C SER A 766 44.08 -8.80 -12.21
N GLY A 767 43.74 -7.76 -11.44
CA GLY A 767 44.56 -7.19 -10.37
C GLY A 767 45.59 -6.16 -10.84
N SER A 768 45.68 -5.88 -12.15
CA SER A 768 46.48 -4.76 -12.66
C SER A 768 45.76 -3.43 -12.40
N SER A 769 46.27 -2.63 -11.47
CA SER A 769 45.63 -1.39 -11.05
C SER A 769 46.45 -0.16 -11.39
N PHE A 770 45.77 0.97 -11.59
CA PHE A 770 46.37 2.21 -12.04
C PHE A 770 45.92 3.38 -11.16
N LEU A 771 46.86 4.28 -10.87
CA LEU A 771 46.65 5.51 -10.13
C LEU A 771 46.80 6.70 -11.08
N TYR A 772 45.71 7.41 -11.33
CA TYR A 772 45.69 8.64 -12.11
C TYR A 772 45.75 9.83 -11.17
N THR A 773 46.64 10.79 -11.45
CA THR A 773 46.77 12.01 -10.66
C THR A 773 46.19 13.18 -11.43
N LEU A 774 45.32 13.97 -10.80
CA LEU A 774 44.66 15.10 -11.44
C LEU A 774 45.26 16.42 -10.97
N THR A 775 45.32 17.40 -11.87
CA THR A 775 45.76 18.76 -11.61
C THR A 775 44.82 19.76 -12.26
N GLN A 776 44.58 20.89 -11.58
CA GLN A 776 43.87 22.02 -12.17
C GLN A 776 44.86 22.93 -12.90
N THR A 777 44.54 23.32 -14.13
CA THR A 777 45.30 24.32 -14.90
C THR A 777 44.68 25.71 -14.73
N PRO A 778 45.39 26.68 -14.13
CA PRO A 778 44.96 28.09 -14.10
C PRO A 778 45.02 28.71 -15.51
N PRO A 779 44.17 29.71 -15.86
CA PRO A 779 43.25 30.46 -15.00
C PRO A 779 41.86 29.84 -14.81
N ASP A 780 41.41 28.96 -15.71
CA ASP A 780 40.01 28.46 -15.76
C ASP A 780 39.72 27.30 -14.79
N SER A 781 40.71 26.87 -13.99
CA SER A 781 40.58 25.76 -13.01
C SER A 781 40.05 24.44 -13.60
N LEU A 782 40.29 24.21 -14.90
CA LEU A 782 39.94 22.99 -15.61
C LEU A 782 40.80 21.81 -15.13
N TRP A 783 40.19 20.64 -14.94
CA TRP A 783 40.90 19.42 -14.59
C TRP A 783 41.61 18.79 -15.79
N SER A 784 42.81 18.28 -15.55
CA SER A 784 43.58 17.48 -16.50
C SER A 784 44.35 16.37 -15.78
N ILE A 785 44.72 15.31 -16.51
CA ILE A 785 45.58 14.24 -15.98
C ILE A 785 47.03 14.70 -15.99
N SER A 786 47.70 14.53 -14.84
CA SER A 786 49.10 14.83 -14.65
C SER A 786 49.95 13.57 -14.89
N GLY A 787 50.70 13.58 -15.99
CA GLY A 787 51.64 12.50 -16.34
C GLY A 787 50.99 11.16 -16.69
N ASP A 788 51.82 10.12 -16.77
CA ASP A 788 51.37 8.75 -17.02
C ASP A 788 50.81 8.10 -15.75
N PRO A 789 49.80 7.21 -15.85
CA PRO A 789 49.25 6.52 -14.70
C PRO A 789 50.29 5.62 -14.02
N VAL A 790 50.33 5.67 -12.69
CA VAL A 790 51.24 4.84 -11.89
C VAL A 790 50.62 3.47 -11.67
N LYS A 791 51.33 2.40 -12.01
CA LYS A 791 50.85 1.02 -11.75
C LYS A 791 50.94 0.71 -10.26
N ILE A 792 49.86 0.18 -9.69
CA ILE A 792 49.77 -0.26 -8.30
C ILE A 792 49.32 -1.72 -8.23
N ASP A 793 49.65 -2.40 -7.12
CA ASP A 793 49.32 -3.79 -6.89
C ASP A 793 48.02 -3.92 -6.08
N THR A 794 47.03 -4.63 -6.63
CA THR A 794 45.79 -4.98 -5.92
C THR A 794 45.50 -6.48 -6.08
N PRO A 795 44.65 -7.06 -5.22
CA PRO A 795 44.13 -8.40 -5.45
C PRO A 795 43.43 -8.52 -6.81
N SER A 796 43.44 -9.72 -7.39
CA SER A 796 42.60 -10.07 -8.53
C SER A 796 41.12 -10.07 -8.11
N ASN A 797 40.24 -9.76 -9.06
CA ASN A 797 38.79 -9.63 -8.84
C ASN A 797 38.48 -8.76 -7.62
N PRO A 798 38.83 -7.45 -7.65
CA PRO A 798 38.52 -6.55 -6.55
C PRO A 798 37.01 -6.54 -6.28
N LEU A 799 36.63 -6.59 -5.01
CA LEU A 799 35.22 -6.58 -4.61
C LEU A 799 34.63 -5.17 -4.86
N PRO A 800 33.39 -5.03 -5.34
CA PRO A 800 32.72 -3.74 -5.41
C PRO A 800 32.79 -2.99 -4.07
N GLY A 801 33.27 -1.74 -4.09
CA GLY A 801 33.50 -0.97 -2.86
C GLY A 801 34.69 -1.42 -2.00
N GLY A 802 35.48 -2.41 -2.42
CA GLY A 802 36.61 -2.99 -1.67
C GLY A 802 37.92 -2.19 -1.72
N LEU A 803 37.90 -0.94 -2.20
CA LEU A 803 39.06 -0.04 -2.24
C LEU A 803 38.91 1.05 -1.21
N PHE A 804 39.96 1.29 -0.43
CA PHE A 804 39.92 2.15 0.73
C PHE A 804 41.22 2.94 0.88
N VAL A 805 41.12 4.25 1.13
CA VAL A 805 42.26 5.08 1.54
C VAL A 805 41.89 5.78 2.85
N ILE A 806 42.68 5.53 3.90
CA ILE A 806 42.49 6.10 5.23
C ILE A 806 43.77 6.77 5.73
N ASP A 807 43.61 7.77 6.59
CA ASP A 807 44.72 8.37 7.32
C ASP A 807 45.29 7.37 8.34
N ALA A 808 46.61 7.17 8.34
CA ALA A 808 47.26 6.13 9.14
C ALA A 808 47.28 6.42 10.66
N LYS A 809 46.86 7.62 11.08
CA LYS A 809 46.83 8.01 12.50
C LYS A 809 45.41 8.05 13.05
N SER A 810 44.47 8.60 12.29
CA SER A 810 43.07 8.79 12.71
C SER A 810 42.12 7.73 12.19
N GLY A 811 42.52 6.93 11.18
CA GLY A 811 41.62 6.02 10.49
C GLY A 811 40.58 6.70 9.59
N ALA A 812 40.56 8.03 9.54
CA ALA A 812 39.59 8.80 8.77
C ALA A 812 39.77 8.58 7.25
N ARG A 813 38.66 8.42 6.52
CA ARG A 813 38.65 8.27 5.06
C ARG A 813 39.26 9.49 4.36
N CYS A 814 40.10 9.25 3.34
CA CYS A 814 40.67 10.28 2.48
C CYS A 814 39.78 10.56 1.26
N LEU A 815 38.51 10.91 1.48
CA LEU A 815 37.53 11.13 0.41
C LEU A 815 37.89 12.33 -0.48
N ALA A 816 37.42 12.32 -1.73
CA ALA A 816 37.60 13.41 -2.69
C ALA A 816 36.60 14.56 -2.50
N GLU A 817 36.54 15.11 -1.29
CA GLU A 817 35.63 16.19 -0.92
C GLU A 817 36.16 17.58 -1.32
N ARG A 818 35.28 18.48 -1.76
CA ARG A 818 35.63 19.87 -2.12
C ARG A 818 36.37 20.62 -1.02
N ARG A 819 35.97 20.43 0.26
CA ARG A 819 36.65 21.06 1.41
C ARG A 819 38.14 20.72 1.49
N ARG A 820 38.52 19.48 1.16
CA ARG A 820 39.91 19.01 1.21
C ARG A 820 40.75 19.53 0.06
N LEU A 821 40.10 19.96 -1.03
CA LEU A 821 40.77 20.61 -2.16
C LEU A 821 40.99 22.11 -1.90
N VAL A 822 40.03 22.78 -1.26
CA VAL A 822 40.11 24.24 -0.98
C VAL A 822 41.00 24.56 0.21
N SER A 823 40.91 23.78 1.29
CA SER A 823 41.76 23.92 2.48
C SER A 823 42.28 22.53 2.85
N PRO A 824 43.36 22.07 2.21
CA PRO A 824 43.96 20.79 2.56
C PRO A 824 44.43 20.86 4.02
N PRO A 825 43.99 19.96 4.90
CA PRO A 825 44.50 19.93 6.27
C PRO A 825 46.04 19.76 6.22
N PRO A 826 46.80 20.32 7.17
CA PRO A 826 48.23 20.09 7.25
C PRO A 826 48.48 18.59 7.38
N PHE A 827 48.87 17.95 6.27
CA PHE A 827 49.05 16.51 6.21
C PHE A 827 50.48 16.18 6.59
N GLU A 828 50.74 16.02 7.89
CA GLU A 828 52.03 15.55 8.43
C GLU A 828 52.10 14.02 8.57
N GLY A 829 51.08 13.30 8.10
CA GLY A 829 50.91 11.85 8.29
C GLY A 829 51.21 10.97 7.07
N HIS A 830 50.96 9.68 7.22
CA HIS A 830 50.94 8.68 6.15
C HIS A 830 49.50 8.25 5.84
N VAL A 831 49.26 7.66 4.67
CA VAL A 831 47.96 7.01 4.36
C VAL A 831 48.12 5.50 4.25
N LEU A 832 47.03 4.78 4.54
CA LEU A 832 46.91 3.34 4.29
C LEU A 832 45.97 3.12 3.11
N PHE A 833 46.46 2.38 2.12
CA PHE A 833 45.65 1.89 1.00
C PHE A 833 45.31 0.42 1.23
N ILE A 834 44.02 0.13 1.41
CA ILE A 834 43.50 -1.22 1.58
C ILE A 834 42.73 -1.59 0.33
N ALA A 835 43.06 -2.73 -0.27
CA ALA A 835 42.39 -3.28 -1.44
C ALA A 835 41.99 -4.73 -1.17
N ALA A 836 40.69 -4.99 -1.21
CA ALA A 836 40.08 -6.31 -1.02
C ALA A 836 39.55 -6.86 -2.36
N GLY A 837 39.89 -8.12 -2.67
CA GLY A 837 39.32 -8.87 -3.78
C GLY A 837 38.68 -10.16 -3.31
N THR A 838 38.22 -11.01 -4.23
CA THR A 838 37.51 -12.25 -3.90
C THR A 838 38.37 -13.32 -3.22
N GLU A 839 39.70 -13.20 -3.30
CA GLU A 839 40.65 -14.18 -2.75
C GLU A 839 41.40 -13.68 -1.50
N GLY A 840 41.43 -12.37 -1.27
CA GLY A 840 42.17 -11.80 -0.15
C GLY A 840 42.21 -10.28 -0.15
N VAL A 841 42.92 -9.73 0.83
CA VAL A 841 43.11 -8.30 1.06
C VAL A 841 44.58 -7.93 1.24
N ARG A 842 44.95 -6.73 0.80
CA ARG A 842 46.29 -6.17 0.93
C ARG A 842 46.21 -4.76 1.51
N CYS A 843 47.17 -4.40 2.36
CA CYS A 843 47.34 -3.05 2.89
C CYS A 843 48.73 -2.51 2.52
N HIS A 844 48.78 -1.33 1.91
CA HIS A 844 50.00 -0.63 1.50
C HIS A 844 50.11 0.75 2.15
N LEU A 845 51.33 1.17 2.45
CA LEU A 845 51.62 2.52 2.93
C LEU A 845 51.70 3.49 1.75
N ASP A 846 51.12 4.69 1.88
CA ASP A 846 51.21 5.79 0.91
C ASP A 846 50.85 5.36 -0.54
N ILE A 847 49.91 4.41 -0.69
CA ILE A 847 49.44 3.78 -1.94
C ILE A 847 50.53 3.01 -2.71
N THR A 848 51.62 3.69 -3.07
CA THR A 848 52.76 3.20 -3.86
C THR A 848 53.96 2.81 -3.01
N GLY A 849 53.84 2.82 -1.68
CA GLY A 849 54.89 2.44 -0.74
C GLY A 849 54.89 0.95 -0.41
N ASP A 850 55.54 0.61 0.70
CA ASP A 850 55.69 -0.77 1.16
C ASP A 850 54.34 -1.41 1.52
N ARG A 851 54.21 -2.71 1.23
CA ARG A 851 53.09 -3.53 1.71
C ARG A 851 53.24 -3.80 3.21
N LEU A 852 52.25 -3.41 3.99
CA LEU A 852 52.21 -3.58 5.44
C LEU A 852 51.57 -4.90 5.86
N GLY A 853 50.47 -5.28 5.20
CA GLY A 853 49.72 -6.49 5.52
C GLY A 853 49.20 -7.21 4.27
N LYS A 854 49.00 -8.52 4.38
CA LYS A 854 48.33 -9.36 3.38
C LYS A 854 47.65 -10.53 4.08
N THR A 855 46.38 -10.76 3.74
CA THR A 855 45.62 -11.92 4.19
C THR A 855 44.82 -12.51 3.05
N ASP A 856 44.85 -13.84 2.91
CA ASP A 856 44.01 -14.57 1.96
C ASP A 856 42.78 -15.09 2.72
N TRP A 857 41.60 -15.07 2.08
CA TRP A 857 40.36 -15.45 2.76
C TRP A 857 40.33 -16.95 3.09
N SER A 858 39.77 -17.29 4.24
CA SER A 858 39.59 -18.68 4.64
C SER A 858 38.52 -19.35 3.79
N SER A 859 38.86 -20.45 3.13
CA SER A 859 37.89 -21.27 2.37
C SER A 859 36.77 -21.83 3.24
N LYS A 860 36.97 -21.92 4.57
CA LYS A 860 35.96 -22.39 5.53
C LYS A 860 34.87 -21.36 5.81
N ALA A 861 35.18 -20.08 5.70
CA ALA A 861 34.22 -18.99 5.89
C ALA A 861 33.41 -18.68 4.62
N GLY A 862 33.76 -19.38 3.52
CA GLY A 862 33.22 -19.26 2.17
C GLY A 862 33.46 -17.92 1.47
N GLN A 863 32.69 -17.65 0.43
CA GLN A 863 32.97 -16.53 -0.47
C GLN A 863 32.69 -15.20 0.22
N VAL A 864 33.68 -14.31 0.23
CA VAL A 864 33.49 -12.92 0.67
C VAL A 864 32.70 -12.18 -0.40
N LEU A 865 31.56 -11.61 0.00
CA LEU A 865 30.63 -10.89 -0.87
C LEU A 865 30.92 -9.39 -0.89
N THR A 866 31.28 -8.81 0.26
CA THR A 866 31.58 -7.38 0.42
C THR A 866 32.50 -7.16 1.61
N THR A 867 33.17 -6.00 1.62
CA THR A 867 34.03 -5.57 2.73
C THR A 867 33.73 -4.13 3.10
N GLN A 868 33.89 -3.78 4.37
CA GLN A 868 33.77 -2.39 4.83
C GLN A 868 34.77 -2.10 5.95
N ILE A 869 35.30 -0.88 6.01
CA ILE A 869 36.03 -0.41 7.20
C ILE A 869 35.00 0.21 8.14
N VAL A 870 34.88 -0.37 9.33
CA VAL A 870 33.94 0.07 10.37
C VAL A 870 34.68 0.80 11.48
N GLU A 871 34.08 1.86 12.00
CA GLU A 871 34.60 2.71 13.07
C GLU A 871 33.74 2.57 14.33
N LYS A 872 34.39 2.38 15.47
CA LYS A 872 33.77 2.45 16.80
C LYS A 872 34.72 3.14 17.76
N LEU A 873 34.24 4.19 18.45
CA LEU A 873 35.00 4.95 19.45
C LEU A 873 36.36 5.48 18.94
N GLY A 874 36.51 5.70 17.63
CA GLY A 874 37.76 6.16 17.00
C GLY A 874 38.73 5.03 16.61
N SER A 875 38.42 3.77 16.95
CA SER A 875 39.12 2.59 16.44
C SER A 875 38.45 2.09 15.15
N CYS A 876 39.25 1.59 14.21
CA CYS A 876 38.81 1.07 12.92
C CYS A 876 39.23 -0.39 12.71
N ALA A 877 38.36 -1.19 12.11
CA ALA A 877 38.68 -2.54 11.64
C ALA A 877 38.13 -2.78 10.24
N LEU A 878 38.78 -3.65 9.48
CA LEU A 878 38.23 -4.14 8.21
C LEU A 878 37.32 -5.32 8.50
N VAL A 879 36.07 -5.26 8.05
CA VAL A 879 35.11 -6.37 8.16
C VAL A 879 34.81 -6.93 6.79
N ALA A 880 34.97 -8.25 6.64
CA ALA A 880 34.64 -9.01 5.43
C ALA A 880 33.39 -9.86 5.66
N PHE A 881 32.37 -9.64 4.85
CA PHE A 881 31.08 -10.33 4.98
C PHE A 881 30.98 -11.48 3.97
N THR A 882 30.53 -12.64 4.42
CA THR A 882 30.58 -13.88 3.63
C THR A 882 29.20 -14.39 3.22
N ALA A 883 29.16 -15.25 2.21
CA ALA A 883 27.95 -15.93 1.74
C ALA A 883 27.32 -16.87 2.79
N GLN A 884 28.07 -17.21 3.84
CA GLN A 884 27.65 -18.03 4.98
C GLN A 884 26.96 -17.20 6.07
N ASN A 885 26.72 -15.91 5.81
CA ASN A 885 26.14 -14.97 6.76
C ASN A 885 27.02 -14.79 8.02
N GLU A 886 28.35 -14.77 7.80
CA GLU A 886 29.36 -14.46 8.80
C GLU A 886 30.08 -13.14 8.46
N ALA A 887 30.63 -12.48 9.47
CA ALA A 887 31.45 -11.29 9.34
C ALA A 887 32.82 -11.51 10.02
N LEU A 888 33.88 -11.46 9.21
CA LEU A 888 35.26 -11.63 9.65
C LEU A 888 35.88 -10.25 9.90
N ALA A 889 36.23 -9.94 11.15
CA ALA A 889 36.87 -8.68 11.52
C ALA A 889 38.40 -8.82 11.51
N TYR A 890 39.10 -7.90 10.86
CA TYR A 890 40.56 -7.87 10.71
C TYR A 890 41.17 -6.57 11.21
N SER A 891 42.35 -6.67 11.80
CA SER A 891 43.11 -5.53 12.31
C SER A 891 43.68 -4.66 11.18
N LEU A 892 43.90 -3.38 11.45
CA LEU A 892 44.52 -2.44 10.52
C LEU A 892 45.75 -1.79 11.19
N PRO A 893 46.93 -1.78 10.54
CA PRO A 893 47.19 -2.15 9.14
C PRO A 893 47.55 -3.63 8.89
N ASN A 894 47.72 -4.45 9.94
CA ASN A 894 48.36 -5.76 9.83
C ASN A 894 47.50 -6.85 9.17
N LEU A 895 46.17 -6.66 9.11
CA LEU A 895 45.19 -7.60 8.54
C LEU A 895 45.13 -8.94 9.26
N GLU A 896 45.35 -8.95 10.57
CA GLU A 896 45.21 -10.14 11.41
C GLU A 896 43.73 -10.38 11.75
N LEU A 897 43.26 -11.63 11.66
CA LEU A 897 41.88 -11.96 12.01
C LEU A 897 41.68 -11.77 13.51
N ILE A 898 40.74 -10.89 13.87
CA ILE A 898 40.36 -10.59 15.24
C ILE A 898 39.22 -11.53 15.66
N HIS A 899 38.09 -11.49 14.95
CA HIS A 899 36.87 -12.23 15.29
C HIS A 899 36.15 -12.80 14.06
N ASN A 900 35.43 -13.90 14.26
CA ASN A 900 34.41 -14.40 13.33
C ASN A 900 33.03 -14.21 13.98
N LEU A 901 32.22 -13.33 13.42
CA LEU A 901 30.95 -12.88 13.98
C LEU A 901 29.78 -13.51 13.20
N SER A 902 28.85 -14.15 13.90
CA SER A 902 27.60 -14.61 13.28
C SER A 902 26.63 -13.45 13.09
N LEU A 903 26.11 -13.28 11.88
CA LEU A 903 25.11 -12.25 11.56
C LEU A 903 23.68 -12.76 11.81
N PRO A 904 22.70 -11.86 11.96
CA PRO A 904 21.29 -12.25 12.04
C PRO A 904 20.89 -13.11 10.83
N PRO A 905 20.07 -14.15 10.99
CA PRO A 905 19.75 -15.09 9.91
C PRO A 905 19.04 -14.39 8.74
N VAL A 906 19.53 -14.62 7.52
CA VAL A 906 18.97 -14.10 6.26
C VAL A 906 18.72 -15.27 5.32
N ARG A 907 17.59 -15.27 4.59
CA ARG A 907 17.17 -16.45 3.79
C ARG A 907 18.03 -16.68 2.56
N GLN A 908 18.48 -15.62 1.89
CA GLN A 908 19.36 -15.67 0.73
C GLN A 908 20.22 -14.39 0.69
N PRO A 909 21.50 -14.43 1.08
CA PRO A 909 22.29 -13.21 1.20
C PRO A 909 22.72 -12.73 -0.19
N LEU A 910 22.06 -11.68 -0.69
CA LEU A 910 22.70 -10.73 -1.59
C LEU A 910 23.84 -10.02 -0.85
N PRO A 911 24.80 -9.38 -1.56
CA PRO A 911 25.78 -8.52 -0.92
C PRO A 911 25.11 -7.50 0.00
N LEU A 912 25.57 -7.45 1.25
CA LEU A 912 25.09 -6.50 2.25
C LEU A 912 25.51 -5.08 1.84
N THR A 913 24.68 -4.10 2.18
CA THR A 913 25.12 -2.70 2.17
C THR A 913 25.44 -2.26 3.58
N VAL A 914 26.62 -1.69 3.79
CA VAL A 914 27.20 -1.46 5.13
C VAL A 914 27.79 -0.08 5.17
N ASP A 915 27.43 0.71 6.18
CA ASP A 915 28.04 2.02 6.41
C ASP A 915 29.31 1.93 7.26
N ASP A 916 29.99 3.07 7.42
CA ASP A 916 31.22 3.18 8.20
C ASP A 916 31.03 2.99 9.72
N SER A 917 29.80 2.99 10.22
CA SER A 917 29.48 2.76 11.62
C SER A 917 29.18 1.29 11.93
N GLY A 918 29.21 0.41 10.92
CA GLY A 918 28.87 -1.01 11.05
C GLY A 918 27.37 -1.30 11.03
N ASP A 919 26.54 -0.33 10.63
CA ASP A 919 25.14 -0.58 10.34
C ASP A 919 24.99 -1.10 8.92
N PHE A 920 24.06 -2.05 8.71
CA PHE A 920 23.92 -2.73 7.44
C PHE A 920 22.47 -3.05 7.07
N ILE A 921 22.23 -3.23 5.78
CA ILE A 921 20.99 -3.84 5.27
C ILE A 921 21.33 -5.15 4.56
N ALA A 922 20.64 -6.21 4.99
CA ALA A 922 20.63 -7.50 4.33
C ALA A 922 19.35 -7.70 3.54
N TRP A 923 19.51 -8.11 2.28
CA TRP A 923 18.40 -8.28 1.35
C TRP A 923 18.07 -9.76 1.20
N SER A 924 16.79 -10.09 1.16
CA SER A 924 16.30 -11.41 0.74
C SER A 924 15.42 -11.27 -0.49
N LEU A 925 15.69 -12.11 -1.49
CA LEU A 925 14.89 -12.18 -2.70
C LEU A 925 13.64 -13.05 -2.52
N ASP A 926 12.62 -12.69 -3.24
CA ASP A 926 11.49 -13.55 -3.55
C ASP A 926 11.90 -14.61 -4.57
N THR A 927 11.53 -15.87 -4.34
CA THR A 927 11.95 -16.98 -5.21
C THR A 927 11.32 -16.94 -6.58
N ASP A 928 10.12 -16.37 -6.68
CA ASP A 928 9.29 -16.48 -7.88
C ASP A 928 9.52 -15.27 -8.78
N SER A 929 9.52 -14.06 -8.22
CA SER A 929 9.74 -12.81 -8.96
C SER A 929 11.22 -12.40 -9.06
N GLY A 930 12.07 -12.85 -8.15
CA GLY A 930 13.46 -12.40 -8.07
C GLY A 930 13.61 -10.92 -7.68
N PHE A 931 12.56 -10.29 -7.14
CA PHE A 931 12.65 -8.98 -6.49
C PHE A 931 13.00 -9.11 -5.02
N ILE A 932 13.45 -8.03 -4.40
CA ILE A 932 13.68 -7.98 -2.96
C ILE A 932 12.33 -8.05 -2.24
N ARG A 933 12.14 -9.08 -1.42
CA ARG A 933 10.94 -9.29 -0.59
C ARG A 933 11.12 -8.78 0.83
N GLU A 934 12.33 -8.83 1.34
CA GLU A 934 12.62 -8.51 2.73
C GLU A 934 13.98 -7.81 2.85
N ALA A 935 14.04 -6.81 3.72
CA ALA A 935 15.25 -6.09 4.06
C ALA A 935 15.44 -6.09 5.59
N THR A 936 16.51 -6.72 6.07
CA THR A 936 16.89 -6.73 7.49
C THR A 936 17.88 -5.60 7.75
N TYR A 937 17.44 -4.56 8.44
CA TYR A 937 18.30 -3.51 8.97
C TYR A 937 18.97 -4.01 10.25
N GLY A 938 20.29 -4.16 10.23
CA GLY A 938 21.10 -4.68 11.34
C GLY A 938 22.27 -3.78 11.67
N THR A 939 23.02 -4.17 12.70
CA THR A 939 24.25 -3.50 13.11
C THR A 939 25.23 -4.50 13.69
N LEU A 940 26.53 -4.23 13.56
CA LEU A 940 27.60 -4.93 14.27
C LEU A 940 27.73 -4.50 15.74
N PHE A 941 27.14 -3.35 16.10
CA PHE A 941 27.27 -2.73 17.43
C PHE A 941 25.88 -2.44 18.04
N ASN A 942 25.16 -3.49 18.42
CA ASN A 942 23.81 -3.42 19.00
C ASN A 942 23.82 -2.98 20.49
N PHE A 943 24.46 -1.85 20.75
CA PHE A 943 24.51 -1.15 22.04
C PHE A 943 23.67 0.12 21.95
N ARG A 944 22.79 0.37 22.94
CA ARG A 944 21.98 1.60 23.02
C ARG A 944 21.17 1.88 21.73
N ARG A 945 20.70 0.81 21.08
CA ARG A 945 19.91 0.87 19.84
C ARG A 945 18.43 0.68 20.14
N VAL A 946 17.57 1.25 19.29
CA VAL A 946 16.15 0.88 19.21
C VAL A 946 16.07 -0.37 18.33
N ASN A 947 15.77 -1.51 18.94
CA ASN A 947 15.67 -2.82 18.28
C ASN A 947 14.35 -3.56 18.62
N THR A 948 13.45 -2.88 19.33
CA THR A 948 12.10 -3.35 19.63
C THR A 948 11.11 -2.68 18.70
N LEU A 949 10.10 -3.44 18.26
CA LEU A 949 8.97 -2.87 17.54
C LEU A 949 8.24 -1.83 18.42
N PRO A 950 7.66 -0.78 17.82
CA PRO A 950 6.87 0.17 18.57
C PRO A 950 5.64 -0.51 19.19
N ASP A 951 5.23 -0.04 20.36
CA ASP A 951 3.98 -0.47 20.98
C ASP A 951 2.82 0.14 20.20
N VAL A 952 2.18 -0.69 19.39
CA VAL A 952 1.03 -0.30 18.56
C VAL A 952 -0.27 -0.41 19.35
N VAL A 953 -1.10 0.62 19.26
CA VAL A 953 -2.47 0.62 19.79
C VAL A 953 -3.39 0.95 18.63
N PHE A 954 -4.13 -0.03 18.09
CA PHE A 954 -4.99 0.18 16.91
C PHE A 954 -6.15 1.13 17.16
N SER A 955 -6.63 1.19 18.41
CA SER A 955 -7.54 2.25 18.86
C SER A 955 -7.52 2.38 20.37
N THR A 956 -7.79 3.58 20.88
CA THR A 956 -8.01 3.85 22.31
C THR A 956 -9.41 3.44 22.78
N SER A 957 -10.37 3.34 21.85
CA SER A 957 -11.74 2.88 22.10
C SER A 957 -12.31 2.24 20.83
N LYS A 958 -13.25 1.30 20.99
CA LYS A 958 -13.92 0.69 19.83
C LYS A 958 -14.59 1.80 18.99
N PRO A 959 -14.50 1.76 17.64
CA PRO A 959 -15.18 2.73 16.80
C PRO A 959 -16.67 2.76 17.10
N VAL A 960 -17.21 3.97 17.21
CA VAL A 960 -18.64 4.18 17.37
C VAL A 960 -19.29 4.03 16.00
N VAL A 961 -19.97 2.91 15.78
CA VAL A 961 -20.66 2.65 14.51
C VAL A 961 -21.85 3.61 14.37
N PRO A 962 -21.94 4.39 13.28
CA PRO A 962 -23.10 5.25 13.04
C PRO A 962 -24.37 4.41 12.87
N PRO A 963 -25.55 4.95 13.21
CA PRO A 963 -26.81 4.21 13.15
C PRO A 963 -27.08 3.71 11.73
N GLN A 964 -27.69 2.54 11.62
CA GLN A 964 -28.02 1.98 10.32
C GLN A 964 -28.94 2.93 9.52
N PRO A 965 -28.68 3.16 8.22
CA PRO A 965 -29.60 3.89 7.35
C PRO A 965 -30.98 3.22 7.33
N GLN A 966 -32.02 3.98 7.65
CA GLN A 966 -33.39 3.45 7.71
C GLN A 966 -33.99 3.33 6.30
N PRO A 967 -35.01 2.46 6.09
CA PRO A 967 -35.76 2.41 4.85
C PRO A 967 -36.32 3.79 4.49
N VAL A 968 -36.25 4.15 3.21
CA VAL A 968 -36.73 5.45 2.70
C VAL A 968 -37.92 5.24 1.78
N SER A 969 -38.89 6.15 1.85
CA SER A 969 -40.02 6.14 0.92
C SER A 969 -39.54 6.36 -0.52
N VAL A 970 -40.21 5.72 -1.48
CA VAL A 970 -39.98 5.96 -2.90
C VAL A 970 -40.45 7.39 -3.28
N THR A 971 -41.49 7.91 -2.62
CA THR A 971 -42.09 9.23 -2.88
C THR A 971 -41.79 10.24 -1.76
N PRO A 972 -41.70 11.56 -2.05
CA PRO A 972 -41.49 12.60 -1.03
C PRO A 972 -42.55 12.54 0.10
N GLU A 973 -42.12 12.82 1.34
CA GLU A 973 -42.90 12.63 2.58
C GLU A 973 -44.16 13.51 2.75
N SER A 974 -44.46 14.39 1.79
CA SER A 974 -45.60 15.32 1.87
C SER A 974 -46.97 14.66 1.70
N PHE A 975 -47.08 13.33 1.57
CA PHE A 975 -48.35 12.62 1.47
C PHE A 975 -48.39 11.32 2.29
N LEU A 976 -49.32 11.27 3.25
CA LEU A 976 -49.68 10.08 4.02
C LEU A 976 -50.29 9.01 3.11
N GLY A 977 -49.49 8.02 2.73
CA GLY A 977 -49.96 6.72 2.26
C GLY A 977 -49.49 6.32 0.87
N SER A 978 -48.33 5.68 0.80
CA SER A 978 -48.10 4.47 -0.02
C SER A 978 -46.69 3.92 0.24
N TRP A 979 -46.50 3.27 1.39
CA TRP A 979 -45.38 2.35 1.59
C TRP A 979 -45.68 1.11 0.73
N LEU A 980 -45.10 1.06 -0.48
CA LEU A 980 -45.24 -0.07 -1.39
C LEU A 980 -44.62 -1.32 -0.72
N LYS A 981 -45.50 -2.17 -0.19
CA LYS A 981 -45.50 -3.64 0.00
C LYS A 981 -44.16 -4.42 0.14
N LEU A 982 -43.15 -3.88 0.80
CA LEU A 982 -42.10 -4.68 1.45
C LEU A 982 -42.36 -4.61 2.96
N GLY A 983 -42.60 -5.77 3.58
CA GLY A 983 -43.35 -5.92 4.85
C GLY A 983 -42.94 -5.00 6.01
N ASN A 984 -43.91 -4.76 6.90
CA ASN A 984 -43.86 -3.88 8.07
C ASN A 984 -42.76 -4.18 9.13
N GLN A 985 -41.84 -5.11 8.88
CA GLN A 985 -40.89 -5.59 9.87
C GLN A 985 -39.46 -5.16 9.51
N THR A 986 -39.04 -4.01 10.02
CA THR A 986 -37.61 -3.69 10.12
C THR A 986 -37.03 -4.42 11.33
N MET A 987 -35.88 -5.07 11.14
CA MET A 987 -35.16 -5.74 12.23
C MET A 987 -33.95 -4.92 12.65
N THR A 988 -33.77 -4.75 13.96
CA THR A 988 -32.53 -4.22 14.53
C THR A 988 -31.41 -5.26 14.45
N GLY A 989 -30.16 -4.79 14.51
CA GLY A 989 -28.99 -5.68 14.51
C GLY A 989 -29.00 -6.69 15.66
N GLU A 990 -29.47 -6.28 16.84
CA GLU A 990 -29.62 -7.17 18.01
C GLU A 990 -30.67 -8.25 17.80
N GLN A 991 -31.83 -7.89 17.23
CA GLN A 991 -32.88 -8.86 16.90
C GLN A 991 -32.40 -9.86 15.85
N LEU A 992 -31.66 -9.40 14.84
CA LEU A 992 -31.09 -10.28 13.82
C LEU A 992 -30.05 -11.23 14.43
N ASP A 993 -29.19 -10.71 15.30
CA ASP A 993 -28.22 -11.50 16.03
C ASP A 993 -28.86 -12.61 16.90
N VAL A 994 -30.01 -12.33 17.51
CA VAL A 994 -30.81 -13.34 18.25
C VAL A 994 -31.40 -14.37 17.29
N LEU A 995 -31.96 -13.92 16.16
CA LEU A 995 -32.53 -14.81 15.13
C LEU A 995 -31.47 -15.79 14.58
N LEU A 996 -30.29 -15.29 14.26
CA LEU A 996 -29.19 -16.07 13.69
C LEU A 996 -28.50 -16.95 14.74
N GLY A 997 -28.27 -16.40 15.94
CA GLY A 997 -27.56 -17.09 17.02
C GLY A 997 -28.37 -18.20 17.70
N GLY A 998 -29.70 -18.16 17.57
CA GLY A 998 -30.64 -19.10 18.18
C GLY A 998 -30.91 -18.84 19.67
N PRO A 999 -31.84 -19.59 20.28
CA PRO A 999 -32.24 -19.39 21.68
C PRO A 999 -31.09 -19.62 22.67
N ASP A 1000 -30.13 -20.48 22.32
CA ASP A 1000 -28.95 -20.81 23.14
C ASP A 1000 -27.73 -19.94 22.80
N ARG A 1001 -27.93 -18.69 22.36
CA ARG A 1001 -26.82 -17.75 22.12
C ARG A 1001 -26.19 -17.32 23.45
N PRO A 1002 -24.90 -17.59 23.68
CA PRO A 1002 -24.23 -17.18 24.90
C PRO A 1002 -24.22 -15.67 25.00
N ILE A 1003 -24.31 -15.16 26.23
CA ILE A 1003 -24.13 -13.73 26.48
C ILE A 1003 -22.65 -13.42 26.20
N PRO A 1004 -22.35 -12.42 25.35
CA PRO A 1004 -20.97 -11.99 25.12
C PRO A 1004 -20.29 -11.66 26.45
N ARG A 1005 -19.10 -12.23 26.70
CA ARG A 1005 -18.34 -11.90 27.91
C ARG A 1005 -17.95 -10.41 27.85
N PRO A 1006 -18.22 -9.62 28.90
CA PRO A 1006 -17.64 -8.28 29.01
C PRO A 1006 -16.11 -8.43 29.00
N GLN A 1007 -15.43 -7.77 28.06
CA GLN A 1007 -13.97 -7.74 28.05
C GLN A 1007 -13.50 -6.98 29.30
N GLU A 1008 -12.77 -7.66 30.19
CA GLU A 1008 -12.08 -7.01 31.31
C GLU A 1008 -11.04 -6.03 30.75
N ILE A 1009 -11.28 -4.74 30.94
CA ILE A 1009 -10.27 -3.70 30.74
C ILE A 1009 -9.26 -3.92 31.88
N THR A 1010 -8.17 -4.64 31.61
CA THR A 1010 -7.02 -4.67 32.51
C THR A 1010 -6.39 -3.28 32.53
N ALA A 1011 -6.82 -2.45 33.47
CA ALA A 1011 -6.09 -1.26 33.85
C ALA A 1011 -4.73 -1.71 34.41
N ASN A 1012 -3.64 -1.32 33.75
CA ASN A 1012 -2.29 -1.53 34.30
C ASN A 1012 -2.18 -0.81 35.66
N PRO A 1013 -1.51 -1.42 36.66
CA PRO A 1013 -1.28 -0.77 37.94
C PRO A 1013 -0.17 0.28 37.77
N THR A 1014 -0.53 1.53 37.46
CA THR A 1014 0.42 2.64 37.57
C THR A 1014 0.39 3.19 39.00
N SER A 1015 1.55 3.06 39.65
CA SER A 1015 1.86 3.67 40.94
C SER A 1015 1.98 5.19 40.80
N GLU A 1016 0.87 5.91 40.77
CA GLU A 1016 0.87 7.37 40.95
C GLU A 1016 -0.20 7.79 41.95
N SER A 1017 0.25 8.50 42.99
CA SER A 1017 -0.58 8.99 44.07
C SER A 1017 -1.51 10.09 43.56
N PRO A 1018 -2.84 9.97 43.70
CA PRO A 1018 -3.77 10.95 43.14
C PRO A 1018 -3.72 12.28 43.90
N SER A 1019 -3.63 13.38 43.14
CA SER A 1019 -3.59 14.77 43.62
C SER A 1019 -4.87 15.16 44.38
N ALA A 1020 -4.77 16.16 45.27
CA ALA A 1020 -5.88 16.58 46.15
C ALA A 1020 -7.17 16.98 45.38
N ALA A 1021 -7.05 17.50 44.15
CA ALA A 1021 -8.19 17.83 43.31
C ALA A 1021 -9.00 16.60 42.86
N SER A 1022 -8.32 15.48 42.60
CA SER A 1022 -8.99 14.22 42.22
C SER A 1022 -9.70 13.54 43.40
N ARG A 1023 -9.27 13.80 44.65
CA ARG A 1023 -9.98 13.34 45.85
C ARG A 1023 -11.29 14.10 46.06
N VAL A 1024 -11.29 15.41 45.86
CA VAL A 1024 -12.50 16.24 46.00
C VAL A 1024 -13.52 15.92 44.89
N ALA A 1025 -13.07 15.68 43.66
CA ALA A 1025 -13.96 15.27 42.56
C ALA A 1025 -14.58 13.87 42.78
N ARG A 1026 -13.81 12.91 43.31
CA ARG A 1026 -14.33 11.58 43.68
C ARG A 1026 -15.29 11.64 44.87
N GLN A 1027 -15.05 12.53 45.83
CA GLN A 1027 -15.96 12.74 46.95
C GLN A 1027 -17.28 13.34 46.47
N ALA A 1028 -17.25 14.34 45.58
CA ALA A 1028 -18.45 14.93 44.98
C ALA A 1028 -19.27 13.93 44.15
N ALA A 1029 -18.62 13.10 43.34
CA ALA A 1029 -19.28 12.04 42.56
C ALA A 1029 -19.92 10.96 43.46
N SER A 1030 -19.24 10.57 44.55
CA SER A 1030 -19.79 9.60 45.50
C SER A 1030 -21.03 10.11 46.24
N THR A 1031 -21.11 11.42 46.54
CA THR A 1031 -22.30 12.06 47.11
C THR A 1031 -23.46 12.15 46.12
N GLN A 1032 -23.20 12.27 44.81
CA GLN A 1032 -24.26 12.24 43.79
C GLN A 1032 -24.82 10.82 43.63
N GLU A 1033 -23.99 9.78 43.61
CA GLU A 1033 -24.46 8.38 43.57
C GLU A 1033 -25.28 8.00 44.82
N THR A 1034 -24.94 8.52 46.01
CA THR A 1034 -25.74 8.28 47.23
C THR A 1034 -27.07 9.05 47.23
N LEU A 1035 -27.17 10.18 46.54
CA LEU A 1035 -28.42 10.93 46.38
C LEU A 1035 -29.34 10.28 45.33
N TYR A 1036 -28.79 9.81 44.20
CA TYR A 1036 -29.55 9.04 43.21
C TYR A 1036 -30.06 7.73 43.81
N GLY A 1037 -29.23 6.98 44.54
CA GLY A 1037 -29.65 5.76 45.22
C GLY A 1037 -30.75 5.98 46.27
N ARG A 1038 -30.73 7.11 46.99
CA ARG A 1038 -31.81 7.49 47.92
C ARG A 1038 -33.10 7.86 47.17
N LEU A 1039 -33.01 8.52 46.01
CA LEU A 1039 -34.17 8.84 45.17
C LEU A 1039 -34.80 7.60 44.53
N THR A 1040 -34.01 6.63 44.07
CA THR A 1040 -34.55 5.35 43.57
C THR A 1040 -35.19 4.54 44.68
N SER A 1041 -34.57 4.47 45.87
CA SER A 1041 -35.18 3.78 47.01
C SER A 1041 -36.49 4.44 47.47
N ALA A 1042 -36.58 5.77 47.45
CA ALA A 1042 -37.81 6.50 47.79
C ALA A 1042 -38.90 6.39 46.70
N LEU A 1043 -38.52 6.16 45.45
CA LEU A 1043 -39.45 5.87 44.35
C LEU A 1043 -39.99 4.44 44.39
N GLU A 1044 -39.14 3.47 44.76
CA GLU A 1044 -39.56 2.07 44.97
C GLU A 1044 -40.47 1.94 46.20
N GLU A 1045 -40.16 2.64 47.30
CA GLU A 1045 -41.00 2.67 48.50
C GLU A 1045 -42.37 3.35 48.22
N ARG A 1046 -42.39 4.37 47.35
CA ARG A 1046 -43.63 5.01 46.87
C ARG A 1046 -44.41 4.11 45.89
N GLY A 1047 -43.71 3.30 45.09
CA GLY A 1047 -44.31 2.28 44.21
C GLY A 1047 -44.97 1.15 44.99
N GLN A 1048 -44.36 0.71 46.10
CA GLN A 1048 -44.99 -0.24 47.03
C GLN A 1048 -46.21 0.34 47.75
N MET A 1049 -46.18 1.62 48.18
CA MET A 1049 -47.37 2.28 48.73
C MET A 1049 -48.50 2.48 47.71
N LEU A 1050 -48.18 2.59 46.42
CA LEU A 1050 -49.14 2.65 45.32
C LEU A 1050 -49.79 1.28 45.06
N GLY A 1051 -49.03 0.19 45.15
CA GLY A 1051 -49.56 -1.18 45.12
C GLY A 1051 -50.51 -1.46 46.29
N ASP A 1052 -50.15 -1.03 47.50
CA ASP A 1052 -51.01 -1.15 48.69
C ASP A 1052 -52.28 -0.28 48.59
N LEU A 1053 -52.25 0.81 47.83
CA LEU A 1053 -53.43 1.64 47.52
C LEU A 1053 -54.32 0.98 46.46
N GLU A 1054 -53.73 0.33 45.46
CA GLU A 1054 -54.45 -0.42 44.43
C GLU A 1054 -55.16 -1.65 45.02
N ASP A 1055 -54.51 -2.36 45.96
CA ASP A 1055 -55.15 -3.45 46.70
C ASP A 1055 -56.27 -2.95 47.63
N ARG A 1056 -56.12 -1.74 48.20
CA ARG A 1056 -57.20 -1.09 48.95
C ARG A 1056 -58.34 -0.64 48.05
N PHE A 1057 -58.08 -0.15 46.83
CA PHE A 1057 -59.10 0.18 45.83
C PHE A 1057 -59.85 -1.05 45.33
N ASN A 1058 -59.14 -2.16 45.10
CA ASN A 1058 -59.76 -3.44 44.75
C ASN A 1058 -60.64 -3.99 45.89
N SER A 1059 -60.21 -3.82 47.15
CA SER A 1059 -61.03 -4.17 48.32
C SER A 1059 -62.26 -3.27 48.49
N LEU A 1060 -62.17 -1.99 48.10
CA LEU A 1060 -63.27 -1.03 48.09
C LEU A 1060 -64.24 -1.27 46.92
N GLU A 1061 -63.74 -1.72 45.77
CA GLU A 1061 -64.57 -2.14 44.65
C GLU A 1061 -65.35 -3.42 45.00
N GLN A 1062 -64.72 -4.41 45.63
CA GLN A 1062 -65.43 -5.59 46.16
C GLN A 1062 -66.43 -5.23 47.27
N GLY A 1063 -66.10 -4.28 48.14
CA GLY A 1063 -67.01 -3.73 49.16
C GLY A 1063 -68.21 -2.99 48.56
N SER A 1064 -68.02 -2.22 47.49
CA SER A 1064 -69.10 -1.51 46.81
C SER A 1064 -69.99 -2.46 46.00
N ARG A 1065 -69.42 -3.49 45.36
CA ARG A 1065 -70.20 -4.55 44.69
C ARG A 1065 -71.05 -5.35 45.68
N THR A 1066 -70.55 -5.61 46.89
CA THR A 1066 -71.34 -6.26 47.94
C THR A 1066 -72.45 -5.34 48.48
N MET A 1067 -72.18 -4.05 48.68
CA MET A 1067 -73.22 -3.07 49.03
C MET A 1067 -74.29 -2.89 47.94
N VAL A 1068 -73.90 -2.87 46.66
CA VAL A 1068 -74.85 -2.78 45.54
C VAL A 1068 -75.69 -4.05 45.44
N ASN A 1069 -75.12 -5.23 45.71
CA ASN A 1069 -75.90 -6.47 45.79
C ASN A 1069 -76.83 -6.50 47.01
N GLN A 1070 -76.41 -5.91 48.14
CA GLN A 1070 -77.25 -5.75 49.33
C GLN A 1070 -78.38 -4.73 49.12
N ALA A 1071 -78.11 -3.64 48.39
CA ALA A 1071 -79.10 -2.65 47.98
C ALA A 1071 -80.08 -3.21 46.95
N LYS A 1072 -79.62 -4.04 45.99
CA LYS A 1072 -80.50 -4.79 45.07
C LYS A 1072 -81.36 -5.80 45.81
N ARG A 1073 -80.83 -6.45 46.84
CA ARG A 1073 -81.57 -7.39 47.69
C ARG A 1073 -82.63 -6.68 48.56
N LEU A 1074 -82.30 -5.52 49.12
CA LEU A 1074 -83.24 -4.66 49.84
C LEU A 1074 -84.31 -4.04 48.91
N ALA A 1075 -83.94 -3.68 47.69
CA ALA A 1075 -84.89 -3.22 46.67
C ALA A 1075 -85.82 -4.35 46.21
N ALA A 1076 -85.33 -5.59 46.10
CA ALA A 1076 -86.12 -6.79 45.84
C ALA A 1076 -87.07 -7.14 47.01
N GLU A 1077 -86.64 -6.94 48.26
CA GLU A 1077 -87.49 -7.11 49.46
C GLU A 1077 -88.57 -6.01 49.57
N GLN A 1078 -88.31 -4.80 49.06
CA GLN A 1078 -89.33 -3.75 48.94
C GLN A 1078 -90.31 -3.98 47.79
N THR A 1079 -89.88 -4.59 46.68
CA THR A 1079 -90.80 -5.00 45.59
C THR A 1079 -91.64 -6.23 45.97
N ALA A 1080 -91.11 -7.13 46.79
CA ALA A 1080 -91.86 -8.27 47.34
C ALA A 1080 -92.88 -7.88 48.43
N ARG A 1081 -92.84 -6.64 48.95
CA ARG A 1081 -93.82 -6.11 49.92
C ARG A 1081 -94.99 -5.35 49.29
N SER A 1082 -95.03 -5.13 47.97
CA SER A 1082 -96.13 -4.42 47.29
C SER A 1082 -97.22 -5.32 46.69
N TRP A 1083 -97.25 -6.62 47.05
CA TRP A 1083 -98.26 -7.55 46.55
C TRP A 1083 -99.20 -8.12 47.62
N PHE A 1084 -99.49 -7.33 48.67
CA PHE A 1084 -100.69 -7.49 49.49
C PHE A 1084 -101.14 -6.15 50.10
N LYS A 1085 -102.43 -5.82 49.87
CA LYS A 1085 -103.21 -4.59 50.16
C LYS A 1085 -103.17 -3.57 49.01
N PHE A 1086 -104.14 -3.48 48.09
CA PHE A 1086 -105.50 -4.04 47.99
C PHE A 1086 -105.67 -4.89 46.73
#